data_AF-A0A1Q9CHZ4-F1
#
_entry.id   AF-A0A1Q9CHZ4-F1
#
_cell.length_a   1.000
_cell.length_b   1.000
_cell.length_c   1.000
_cell.angle_alpha   90.00
_cell.angle_beta   90.00
_cell.angle_gamma   90.00
#
_symmetry.space_group_name_H-M   'P 1'
#
loop_
_entity.id
_entity.type
_entity.pdbx_description
1 polymer ?
#
loop_
_entity_poly.entity_id
_entity_poly.type
_entity_poly.pdbx_seq_one_letter_code
_entity_poly.pdbx_strand_id
1 'polypeptide(L)'
;MSGRTADLELPPDASVAELRRRAQEALGVNLSSVVSSTGVILQDQGTLAEAVEDGGSVTVHKRAKSLAAASIAQFVAICGNGSVESYNAHVAAFVEKRGWGSCQGLTNVQCVQASHSSFAAILGDGSVEVWGWLSDVDKGEMQLQFQQVKEQLQNVVQIQATCRAFAAIKSDGSVVTWGQTGEERTRLQHDLKDVSQIQANHTAFAAIRKDGSVVTWGEAENGGNSAMVQQKLFRVHQIQATFHAFAALREDGHVVSWGDLCDDSMVQEQLTDVRQIQASSDAFAALKGDGTVVVWGGEGMEDAWDEVQDELTQVRQIQATADAFAVIREDGSVVTWGSSDFGGDSSHVQAHLKNVQCIQAAVGESFVGGEGSGAFAALLKDGSVVTWGDDGCGGDSSRVQEQLVHVEHIQATLCAFAALREDGAVVTWGHPEYGGDSSRVQEHLRHVRHIQASEKAFAAILDDETVVTWGSDLDDLREEEGEEEVMLEESPEEEQLDDDEDWMDEPEEEEEEGEGQEEEEVQTAEAASRASLLLLFEGGEFLYPAVHLGFRRSVALGLGAQAVELRTLSLRPVVFSVEGFADGSERRALKKLAKPLLKKSEVRQFDNHPADGDQSFRSSWSAFLPAEDPLVRLIMNRSQLLTKVAGRVENLQVMRYRPGQQYQAHWDFFDPEYFKKQPEVLGRLTHRRNRLLTMLFYLASSAEGGQTAFPMAYGAPRPADPEDCSSWLQVPAKRGKAVLFYNLHADGRLDRASNHAGCKVQAGEKWSANIWAWNSKNQEIMDPDLDEL
;
A
#
# COMPACT_ATOMS: atom_id res chain seq x y z
N MET A 1 -3.88 14.27 -14.21
CA MET A 1 -3.11 15.06 -13.20
C MET A 1 -1.67 15.34 -13.63
N SER A 2 -1.04 14.55 -14.51
CA SER A 2 0.17 14.98 -15.24
C SER A 2 -0.10 15.95 -16.40
N GLY A 3 -1.38 16.17 -16.73
CA GLY A 3 -1.80 16.90 -17.93
C GLY A 3 -1.66 16.12 -19.24
N ARG A 4 -1.12 14.90 -19.21
CA ARG A 4 -0.93 14.06 -20.40
C ARG A 4 -2.24 13.39 -20.82
N THR A 5 -2.51 13.41 -22.12
CA THR A 5 -3.62 12.74 -22.78
C THR A 5 -3.06 11.93 -23.94
N ALA A 6 -3.63 10.75 -24.19
CA ALA A 6 -3.28 9.92 -25.33
C ALA A 6 -4.56 9.39 -25.97
N ASP A 7 -4.61 9.43 -27.30
CA ASP A 7 -5.68 8.84 -28.08
C ASP A 7 -5.25 7.43 -28.51
N LEU A 8 -6.11 6.44 -28.28
CA LEU A 8 -5.85 5.04 -28.59
C LEU A 8 -6.93 4.53 -29.54
N GLU A 9 -6.51 3.93 -30.65
CA GLU A 9 -7.40 3.17 -31.52
C GLU A 9 -7.32 1.69 -31.16
N LEU A 10 -8.45 1.12 -30.75
CA LEU A 10 -8.59 -0.28 -30.35
C LEU A 10 -9.86 -0.86 -30.98
N PRO A 11 -9.82 -2.11 -31.47
CA PRO A 11 -11.01 -2.77 -31.97
C PRO A 11 -11.97 -3.10 -30.80
N PRO A 12 -13.30 -3.17 -31.03
CA PRO A 12 -14.29 -3.37 -29.97
C PRO A 12 -14.11 -4.66 -29.14
N ASP A 13 -13.49 -5.68 -29.71
CA ASP A 13 -13.18 -6.98 -29.11
C ASP A 13 -11.82 -7.04 -28.42
N ALA A 14 -11.05 -5.94 -28.43
CA ALA A 14 -9.77 -5.91 -27.73
C ALA A 14 -9.95 -6.17 -26.23
N SER A 15 -8.99 -6.90 -25.66
CA SER A 15 -8.99 -7.24 -24.24
C SER A 15 -8.61 -6.04 -23.38
N VAL A 16 -8.99 -6.10 -22.10
CA VAL A 16 -8.57 -5.14 -21.08
C VAL A 16 -7.04 -5.12 -20.94
N ALA A 17 -6.38 -6.27 -21.12
CA ALA A 17 -4.92 -6.35 -21.16
C ALA A 17 -4.31 -5.54 -22.32
N GLU A 18 -4.89 -5.62 -23.51
CA GLU A 18 -4.41 -4.88 -24.68
C GLU A 18 -4.65 -3.37 -24.53
N LEU A 19 -5.81 -2.96 -24.00
CA LEU A 19 -6.07 -1.57 -23.61
C LEU A 19 -5.01 -1.06 -22.63
N ARG A 20 -4.76 -1.83 -21.55
CA ARG A 20 -3.78 -1.47 -20.53
C ARG A 20 -2.40 -1.30 -21.15
N ARG A 21 -1.95 -2.28 -21.94
CA ARG A 21 -0.63 -2.25 -22.62
C ARG A 21 -0.47 -1.01 -23.50
N ARG A 22 -1.43 -0.74 -24.39
CA ARG A 22 -1.36 0.45 -25.28
C ARG A 22 -1.44 1.76 -24.52
N ALA A 23 -2.26 1.83 -23.47
CA ALA A 23 -2.34 3.01 -22.62
C ALA A 23 -1.03 3.25 -21.85
N GLN A 24 -0.38 2.20 -21.34
CA GLN A 24 0.93 2.30 -20.69
C GLN A 24 1.99 2.86 -21.64
N GLU A 25 2.05 2.33 -22.86
CA GLU A 25 2.97 2.78 -23.91
C GLU A 25 2.74 4.25 -24.27
N ALA A 26 1.49 4.63 -24.54
CA ALA A 26 1.18 5.99 -25.02
C ALA A 26 1.34 7.07 -23.93
N LEU A 27 1.10 6.72 -22.67
CA LEU A 27 1.19 7.65 -21.55
C LEU A 27 2.58 7.67 -20.89
N GLY A 28 3.37 6.63 -21.15
CA GLY A 28 4.62 6.36 -20.44
C GLY A 28 4.39 6.21 -18.94
N VAL A 29 3.34 5.48 -18.54
CA VAL A 29 3.05 5.15 -17.13
C VAL A 29 2.75 3.66 -16.95
N ASN A 30 3.01 3.07 -15.78
CA ASN A 30 2.58 1.72 -15.44
C ASN A 30 1.17 1.77 -14.84
N LEU A 31 0.28 0.92 -15.33
CA LEU A 31 -1.14 0.91 -14.95
C LEU A 31 -1.45 -0.40 -14.22
N SER A 32 -2.15 -0.33 -13.08
CA SER A 32 -2.46 -1.50 -12.25
C SER A 32 -3.83 -2.09 -12.59
N SER A 33 -4.92 -1.42 -12.23
CA SER A 33 -6.29 -1.91 -12.42
C SER A 33 -7.09 -1.05 -13.38
N VAL A 34 -7.83 -1.67 -14.29
CA VAL A 34 -8.80 -1.02 -15.15
C VAL A 34 -10.20 -1.21 -14.54
N VAL A 35 -10.94 -0.13 -14.40
CA VAL A 35 -12.25 -0.08 -13.78
C VAL A 35 -13.25 0.42 -14.81
N SER A 36 -14.36 -0.30 -14.98
CA SER A 36 -15.41 0.08 -15.92
C SER A 36 -16.09 1.41 -15.54
N SER A 37 -16.88 1.95 -16.46
CA SER A 37 -17.75 3.11 -16.21
C SER A 37 -18.78 2.89 -15.07
N THR A 38 -19.05 1.62 -14.73
CA THR A 38 -19.95 1.18 -13.66
C THR A 38 -19.23 0.98 -12.31
N GLY A 39 -17.90 1.11 -12.27
CA GLY A 39 -17.10 0.95 -11.05
C GLY A 39 -16.75 -0.51 -10.73
N VAL A 40 -16.77 -1.39 -11.72
CA VAL A 40 -16.35 -2.79 -11.61
C VAL A 40 -14.89 -2.92 -12.03
N ILE A 41 -14.06 -3.57 -11.21
CA ILE A 41 -12.69 -3.91 -11.59
C ILE A 41 -12.77 -4.94 -12.71
N LEU A 42 -12.21 -4.61 -13.86
CA LEU A 42 -12.19 -5.45 -15.03
C LEU A 42 -10.96 -6.35 -14.96
N GLN A 43 -11.18 -7.65 -15.12
CA GLN A 43 -10.08 -8.61 -15.25
C GLN A 43 -9.49 -8.54 -16.66
N ASP A 44 -8.22 -8.93 -16.77
CA ASP A 44 -7.41 -8.79 -17.99
C ASP A 44 -7.98 -9.52 -19.22
N GLN A 45 -8.81 -10.54 -18.99
CA GLN A 45 -9.47 -11.35 -20.03
C GLN A 45 -10.82 -10.80 -20.49
N GLY A 46 -11.36 -9.74 -19.87
CA GLY A 46 -12.60 -9.10 -20.31
C GLY A 46 -12.40 -8.26 -21.58
N THR A 47 -13.47 -7.99 -22.33
CA THR A 47 -13.43 -7.20 -23.57
C THR A 47 -13.77 -5.72 -23.32
N LEU A 48 -13.30 -4.83 -24.20
CA LEU A 48 -13.65 -3.40 -24.19
C LEU A 48 -15.15 -3.15 -24.36
N ALA A 49 -15.84 -3.96 -25.16
CA ALA A 49 -17.29 -3.89 -25.32
C ALA A 49 -18.06 -4.19 -24.01
N GLU A 50 -17.51 -5.04 -23.12
CA GLU A 50 -18.07 -5.29 -21.79
C GLU A 50 -17.74 -4.18 -20.78
N ALA A 51 -16.66 -3.43 -21.03
CA ALA A 51 -16.12 -2.39 -20.15
C ALA A 51 -16.81 -1.02 -20.29
N VAL A 52 -17.36 -0.74 -21.48
CA VAL A 52 -17.82 0.59 -21.89
C VAL A 52 -19.29 0.53 -22.33
N GLU A 53 -20.20 1.01 -21.47
CA GLU A 53 -21.54 1.42 -21.95
C GLU A 53 -21.39 2.64 -22.89
N ASP A 54 -22.32 2.81 -23.83
CA ASP A 54 -22.26 3.84 -24.87
C ASP A 54 -21.94 5.25 -24.31
N GLY A 55 -20.83 5.84 -24.77
CA GLY A 55 -20.31 7.13 -24.29
C GLY A 55 -19.64 7.11 -22.89
N GLY A 56 -19.40 5.94 -22.30
CA GLY A 56 -18.84 5.75 -20.97
C GLY A 56 -17.34 6.05 -20.84
N SER A 57 -16.87 6.16 -19.60
CA SER A 57 -15.46 6.35 -19.27
C SER A 57 -14.87 5.16 -18.53
N VAL A 58 -13.69 4.69 -18.93
CA VAL A 58 -12.94 3.66 -18.19
C VAL A 58 -11.95 4.34 -17.26
N THR A 59 -11.85 3.89 -16.02
CA THR A 59 -10.94 4.42 -15.01
C THR A 59 -9.74 3.50 -14.85
N VAL A 60 -8.51 3.96 -15.07
CA VAL A 60 -7.32 3.13 -14.85
C VAL A 60 -6.48 3.66 -13.71
N HIS A 61 -6.05 2.80 -12.80
CA HIS A 61 -5.20 3.14 -11.66
C HIS A 61 -3.72 3.16 -12.11
N LYS A 62 -2.99 4.27 -11.91
CA LYS A 62 -1.52 4.33 -12.06
C LYS A 62 -0.87 3.57 -10.91
N ARG A 63 0.10 2.69 -11.16
CA ARG A 63 0.86 2.01 -10.10
C ARG A 63 1.59 3.04 -9.23
N ALA A 64 1.48 2.96 -7.92
CA ALA A 64 2.23 3.85 -7.03
C ALA A 64 3.72 3.52 -7.05
N LYS A 65 4.58 4.51 -6.76
CA LYS A 65 6.00 4.24 -6.53
C LYS A 65 6.13 3.25 -5.36
N SER A 66 6.92 2.20 -5.55
CA SER A 66 7.21 1.19 -4.52
C SER A 66 8.72 1.05 -4.34
N LEU A 67 9.17 0.71 -3.14
CA LEU A 67 10.59 0.50 -2.83
C LEU A 67 10.89 -1.00 -2.70
N ALA A 68 12.07 -1.38 -3.17
CA ALA A 68 12.73 -2.64 -2.86
C ALA A 68 14.11 -2.31 -2.26
N ALA A 69 14.57 -3.12 -1.30
CA ALA A 69 15.83 -2.91 -0.58
C ALA A 69 16.74 -4.14 -0.72
N ALA A 70 18.06 -3.93 -0.81
CA ALA A 70 19.09 -4.98 -0.70
C ALA A 70 19.76 -4.98 0.68
N SER A 71 20.59 -5.99 0.97
CA SER A 71 21.21 -6.22 2.30
C SER A 71 22.12 -5.14 2.87
N ILE A 72 22.27 -3.96 2.27
CA ILE A 72 23.16 -2.94 2.85
C ILE A 72 22.38 -1.65 2.96
N ALA A 73 22.66 -0.70 2.07
CA ALA A 73 22.09 0.64 2.07
C ALA A 73 21.55 1.03 0.69
N GLN A 74 21.31 0.03 -0.17
CA GLN A 74 20.85 0.23 -1.53
C GLN A 74 19.34 0.00 -1.61
N PHE A 75 18.66 0.97 -2.20
CA PHE A 75 17.25 0.94 -2.48
C PHE A 75 17.00 1.12 -3.96
N VAL A 76 15.90 0.54 -4.39
CA VAL A 76 15.40 0.66 -5.75
C VAL A 76 13.95 1.07 -5.67
N ALA A 77 13.61 2.24 -6.20
CA ALA A 77 12.22 2.62 -6.40
C ALA A 77 11.76 2.20 -7.79
N ILE A 78 10.67 1.44 -7.84
CA ILE A 78 9.91 1.24 -9.06
C ILE A 78 8.97 2.42 -9.16
N CYS A 79 9.25 3.35 -10.08
CA CYS A 79 8.42 4.51 -10.30
C CYS A 79 7.08 4.08 -10.90
N GLY A 80 6.04 4.89 -10.69
CA GLY A 80 4.72 4.59 -11.23
C GLY A 80 4.62 4.61 -12.75
N ASN A 81 5.71 4.92 -13.45
CA ASN A 81 5.89 4.74 -14.90
C ASN A 81 6.63 3.45 -15.31
N GLY A 82 7.00 2.61 -14.35
CA GLY A 82 7.80 1.42 -14.57
C GLY A 82 9.28 1.67 -14.78
N SER A 83 9.75 2.93 -14.71
CA SER A 83 11.18 3.18 -14.63
C SER A 83 11.70 2.86 -13.25
N VAL A 84 13.01 2.68 -13.15
CA VAL A 84 13.68 2.35 -11.90
C VAL A 84 14.64 3.47 -11.50
N GLU A 85 14.53 3.90 -10.25
CA GLU A 85 15.45 4.85 -9.62
C GLU A 85 16.23 4.13 -8.52
N SER A 86 17.55 4.06 -8.63
CA SER A 86 18.42 3.53 -7.58
C SER A 86 18.79 4.63 -6.61
N TYR A 87 18.70 4.34 -5.32
CA TYR A 87 19.13 5.21 -4.24
C TYR A 87 20.13 4.46 -3.39
N ASN A 88 21.18 5.16 -2.97
CA ASN A 88 22.06 4.71 -1.90
C ASN A 88 21.83 5.66 -0.71
N ALA A 89 22.01 5.18 0.52
CA ALA A 89 22.06 6.08 1.67
C ALA A 89 23.25 7.06 1.59
N HIS A 90 24.21 6.79 0.69
CA HIS A 90 25.32 7.69 0.37
C HIS A 90 25.03 8.73 -0.74
N VAL A 91 25.23 9.99 -0.36
CA VAL A 91 25.54 11.24 -1.09
C VAL A 91 25.19 11.34 -2.59
N ALA A 92 24.52 12.46 -2.91
CA ALA A 92 24.09 13.01 -4.19
C ALA A 92 25.15 13.21 -5.31
N ALA A 93 26.13 12.32 -5.52
CA ALA A 93 27.22 12.58 -6.47
C ALA A 93 27.82 11.39 -7.26
N PHE A 94 27.17 10.23 -7.33
CA PHE A 94 27.58 9.17 -8.28
C PHE A 94 26.46 8.78 -9.25
N VAL A 95 26.07 9.74 -10.09
CA VAL A 95 25.56 9.42 -11.43
C VAL A 95 26.78 9.13 -12.30
N GLU A 96 27.44 7.99 -12.11
CA GLU A 96 28.51 7.60 -13.03
C GLU A 96 27.95 6.93 -14.29
N LYS A 97 28.27 7.62 -15.38
CA LYS A 97 28.23 7.29 -16.80
C LYS A 97 28.11 5.80 -17.16
N ARG A 98 27.12 5.52 -18.02
CA ARG A 98 27.01 4.42 -18.99
C ARG A 98 28.14 3.38 -18.92
N GLY A 99 27.86 2.33 -18.16
CA GLY A 99 28.54 1.03 -18.20
C GLY A 99 27.60 -0.01 -17.61
N TRP A 100 27.63 -1.24 -18.11
CA TRP A 100 26.84 -2.36 -17.59
C TRP A 100 26.90 -2.41 -16.06
N GLY A 101 25.74 -2.27 -15.40
CA GLY A 101 25.64 -2.14 -13.94
C GLY A 101 24.73 -1.01 -13.43
N SER A 102 24.17 -0.19 -14.32
CA SER A 102 23.19 0.85 -13.96
C SER A 102 21.75 0.39 -14.26
N CYS A 103 20.80 0.67 -13.36
CA CYS A 103 19.37 0.52 -13.64
C CYS A 103 18.83 1.62 -14.59
N GLN A 104 19.68 2.58 -15.00
CA GLN A 104 19.28 3.67 -15.89
C GLN A 104 18.81 3.15 -17.25
N GLY A 105 17.58 3.52 -17.60
CA GLY A 105 16.94 3.13 -18.86
C GLY A 105 16.09 1.86 -18.77
N LEU A 106 16.09 1.14 -17.63
CA LEU A 106 15.10 0.11 -17.39
C LEU A 106 13.71 0.75 -17.31
N THR A 107 12.78 0.19 -18.07
CA THR A 107 11.37 0.60 -18.11
C THR A 107 10.49 -0.63 -17.99
N ASN A 108 9.21 -0.44 -17.69
CA ASN A 108 8.24 -1.52 -17.52
C ASN A 108 8.62 -2.54 -16.43
N VAL A 109 9.33 -2.13 -15.38
CA VAL A 109 9.66 -3.00 -14.25
C VAL A 109 8.41 -3.30 -13.41
N GLN A 110 8.18 -4.57 -13.13
CA GLN A 110 7.03 -5.09 -12.38
C GLN A 110 7.35 -5.30 -10.90
N CYS A 111 8.51 -5.89 -10.62
CA CYS A 111 9.02 -6.13 -9.28
C CYS A 111 10.54 -6.21 -9.31
N VAL A 112 11.16 -6.00 -8.15
CA VAL A 112 12.61 -6.13 -7.95
C VAL A 112 12.83 -7.00 -6.73
N GLN A 113 13.66 -8.03 -6.88
CA GLN A 113 14.16 -8.85 -5.77
C GLN A 113 15.62 -8.50 -5.54
N ALA A 114 16.03 -8.40 -4.29
CA ALA A 114 17.42 -8.18 -3.93
C ALA A 114 18.07 -9.43 -3.33
N SER A 115 19.37 -9.60 -3.60
CA SER A 115 20.30 -10.42 -2.83
C SER A 115 21.13 -9.51 -1.91
N HIS A 116 22.26 -10.01 -1.40
CA HIS A 116 23.14 -9.20 -0.58
C HIS A 116 23.64 -7.95 -1.33
N SER A 117 24.17 -8.14 -2.52
CA SER A 117 24.87 -7.08 -3.26
C SER A 117 24.30 -6.81 -4.65
N SER A 118 23.23 -7.51 -5.05
CA SER A 118 22.67 -7.43 -6.39
C SER A 118 21.14 -7.36 -6.37
N PHE A 119 20.57 -6.89 -7.47
CA PHE A 119 19.14 -6.80 -7.73
C PHE A 119 18.79 -7.55 -9.00
N ALA A 120 17.60 -8.15 -9.03
CA ALA A 120 17.00 -8.72 -10.21
C ALA A 120 15.59 -8.13 -10.40
N ALA A 121 15.32 -7.52 -11.56
CA ALA A 121 13.98 -7.05 -11.94
C ALA A 121 13.27 -8.08 -12.82
N ILE A 122 11.96 -8.23 -12.61
CA ILE A 122 11.05 -8.79 -13.61
C ILE A 122 10.47 -7.62 -14.42
N LEU A 123 10.59 -7.66 -15.74
CA LEU A 123 10.00 -6.70 -16.67
C LEU A 123 8.56 -7.11 -17.04
N GLY A 124 7.77 -6.19 -17.60
CA GLY A 124 6.36 -6.44 -17.93
C GLY A 124 6.13 -7.44 -19.07
N ASP A 125 7.16 -7.82 -19.82
CA ASP A 125 7.14 -8.94 -20.76
C ASP A 125 7.54 -10.29 -20.12
N GLY A 126 7.86 -10.28 -18.82
CA GLY A 126 8.32 -11.44 -18.07
C GLY A 126 9.80 -11.76 -18.23
N SER A 127 10.59 -10.91 -18.89
CA SER A 127 12.05 -11.04 -18.92
C SER A 127 12.71 -10.53 -17.63
N VAL A 128 13.98 -10.87 -17.42
CA VAL A 128 14.73 -10.51 -16.21
C VAL A 128 15.99 -9.73 -16.55
N GLU A 129 16.26 -8.68 -15.77
CA GLU A 129 17.52 -7.91 -15.81
C GLU A 129 18.13 -7.83 -14.40
N VAL A 130 19.47 -7.88 -14.34
CA VAL A 130 20.23 -7.96 -13.07
C VAL A 130 21.28 -6.83 -13.01
N TRP A 131 21.45 -6.20 -11.85
CA TRP A 131 22.45 -5.15 -11.60
C TRP A 131 22.87 -5.09 -10.12
N GLY A 132 23.85 -4.24 -9.76
CA GLY A 132 24.39 -4.10 -8.40
C GLY A 132 25.49 -5.12 -8.07
N TRP A 133 26.65 -4.64 -7.59
CA TRP A 133 27.83 -5.45 -7.24
C TRP A 133 28.70 -4.74 -6.17
N LEU A 134 29.31 -5.48 -5.24
CA LEU A 134 30.27 -4.94 -4.25
C LEU A 134 31.74 -5.06 -4.69
N SER A 135 32.11 -6.09 -5.45
CA SER A 135 33.49 -6.35 -5.87
C SER A 135 33.56 -6.75 -7.35
N ASP A 136 34.68 -6.43 -8.01
CA ASP A 136 34.91 -6.79 -9.41
C ASP A 136 35.00 -8.33 -9.62
N VAL A 137 35.36 -9.07 -8.58
CA VAL A 137 35.47 -10.54 -8.60
C VAL A 137 34.08 -11.19 -8.62
N ASP A 138 33.18 -10.78 -7.70
CA ASP A 138 31.81 -11.29 -7.64
C ASP A 138 30.99 -10.90 -8.89
N LYS A 139 31.29 -9.72 -9.44
CA LYS A 139 30.71 -9.20 -10.68
C LYS A 139 31.02 -10.12 -11.87
N GLY A 140 32.26 -10.59 -12.01
CA GLY A 140 32.68 -11.41 -13.15
C GLY A 140 31.96 -12.76 -13.22
N GLU A 141 31.92 -13.50 -12.12
CA GLU A 141 31.33 -14.84 -12.10
C GLU A 141 29.80 -14.81 -12.25
N MET A 142 29.11 -13.98 -11.46
CA MET A 142 27.65 -13.92 -11.51
C MET A 142 27.16 -13.35 -12.85
N GLN A 143 27.84 -12.36 -13.43
CA GLN A 143 27.51 -11.83 -14.76
C GLN A 143 27.64 -12.89 -15.85
N LEU A 144 28.74 -13.65 -15.85
CA LEU A 144 28.95 -14.74 -16.82
C LEU A 144 27.84 -15.79 -16.72
N GLN A 145 27.46 -16.17 -15.50
CA GLN A 145 26.40 -17.14 -15.28
C GLN A 145 25.02 -16.61 -15.67
N PHE A 146 24.72 -15.35 -15.36
CA PHE A 146 23.48 -14.72 -15.79
C PHE A 146 23.38 -14.68 -17.32
N GLN A 147 24.46 -14.33 -18.04
CA GLN A 147 24.45 -14.35 -19.51
C GLN A 147 24.17 -15.73 -20.08
N GLN A 148 24.66 -16.81 -19.44
CA GLN A 148 24.39 -18.18 -19.88
C GLN A 148 22.91 -18.58 -19.75
N VAL A 149 22.18 -17.97 -18.81
CA VAL A 149 20.77 -18.30 -18.56
C VAL A 149 19.79 -17.23 -19.04
N LYS A 150 20.27 -16.08 -19.52
CA LYS A 150 19.44 -14.92 -19.90
C LYS A 150 18.35 -15.26 -20.90
N GLU A 151 18.66 -16.07 -21.92
CA GLU A 151 17.66 -16.50 -22.92
C GLU A 151 16.58 -17.41 -22.34
N GLN A 152 16.84 -18.07 -21.20
CA GLN A 152 15.88 -18.95 -20.52
C GLN A 152 14.93 -18.18 -19.58
N LEU A 153 15.30 -16.96 -19.19
CA LEU A 153 14.56 -16.09 -18.26
C LEU A 153 13.45 -15.32 -19.01
N GLN A 154 12.45 -16.05 -19.47
CA GLN A 154 11.26 -15.52 -20.14
C GLN A 154 10.00 -16.01 -19.42
N ASN A 155 8.98 -15.15 -19.35
CA ASN A 155 7.74 -15.40 -18.60
C ASN A 155 7.99 -15.69 -17.11
N VAL A 156 8.98 -15.02 -16.50
CA VAL A 156 9.27 -15.10 -15.08
C VAL A 156 8.17 -14.41 -14.28
N VAL A 157 7.72 -15.05 -13.20
CA VAL A 157 6.63 -14.56 -12.33
C VAL A 157 7.10 -14.24 -10.91
N GLN A 158 8.18 -14.86 -10.45
CA GLN A 158 8.74 -14.64 -9.13
C GLN A 158 10.25 -14.88 -9.15
N ILE A 159 11.00 -14.13 -8.34
CA ILE A 159 12.42 -14.34 -8.07
C ILE A 159 12.61 -14.48 -6.55
N GLN A 160 13.52 -15.35 -6.14
CA GLN A 160 14.02 -15.48 -4.77
C GLN A 160 15.55 -15.40 -4.81
N ALA A 161 16.15 -14.99 -3.71
CA ALA A 161 17.59 -14.81 -3.60
C ALA A 161 18.14 -15.38 -2.29
N THR A 162 19.34 -15.94 -2.36
CA THR A 162 20.23 -16.15 -1.21
C THR A 162 21.22 -14.97 -1.14
N CYS A 163 22.24 -15.01 -0.27
CA CYS A 163 23.26 -13.96 -0.26
C CYS A 163 24.07 -13.92 -1.58
N ARG A 164 24.17 -15.02 -2.32
CA ARG A 164 25.06 -15.16 -3.49
C ARG A 164 24.43 -15.82 -4.73
N ALA A 165 23.14 -16.09 -4.73
CA ALA A 165 22.44 -16.71 -5.84
C ALA A 165 21.00 -16.25 -5.98
N PHE A 166 20.42 -16.48 -7.16
CA PHE A 166 19.02 -16.21 -7.47
C PHE A 166 18.35 -17.44 -8.06
N ALA A 167 17.05 -17.55 -7.85
CA ALA A 167 16.17 -18.54 -8.45
C ALA A 167 14.89 -17.86 -8.96
N ALA A 168 14.59 -18.03 -10.26
CA ALA A 168 13.43 -17.46 -10.93
C ALA A 168 12.41 -18.54 -11.27
N ILE A 169 11.18 -18.38 -10.81
CA ILE A 169 10.02 -19.22 -11.16
C ILE A 169 9.38 -18.64 -12.42
N LYS A 170 9.20 -19.46 -13.44
CA LYS A 170 8.48 -19.12 -14.68
C LYS A 170 7.00 -19.45 -14.57
N SER A 171 6.17 -18.85 -15.43
CA SER A 171 4.72 -19.06 -15.47
C SER A 171 4.30 -20.51 -15.74
N ASP A 172 5.17 -21.30 -16.39
CA ASP A 172 4.98 -22.74 -16.60
C ASP A 172 5.33 -23.59 -15.36
N GLY A 173 5.91 -22.99 -14.30
CA GLY A 173 6.37 -23.65 -13.09
C GLY A 173 7.79 -24.22 -13.19
N SER A 174 8.53 -23.99 -14.28
CA SER A 174 9.96 -24.29 -14.34
C SER A 174 10.79 -23.24 -13.61
N VAL A 175 11.96 -23.61 -13.09
CA VAL A 175 12.87 -22.69 -12.38
C VAL A 175 14.19 -22.57 -13.12
N VAL A 176 14.71 -21.34 -13.16
CA VAL A 176 16.05 -21.02 -13.67
C VAL A 176 16.85 -20.40 -12.53
N THR A 177 18.06 -20.89 -12.29
CA THR A 177 18.92 -20.45 -11.17
C THR A 177 20.26 -19.95 -11.69
N TRP A 178 20.82 -18.91 -11.06
CA TRP A 178 22.17 -18.39 -11.34
C TRP A 178 22.85 -17.88 -10.08
N GLY A 179 24.18 -17.74 -10.11
CA GLY A 179 25.01 -17.46 -8.93
C GLY A 179 25.58 -18.73 -8.28
N GLN A 180 25.97 -18.64 -7.02
CA GLN A 180 26.54 -19.76 -6.27
C GLN A 180 25.44 -20.77 -5.85
N THR A 181 25.08 -21.68 -6.77
CA THR A 181 23.96 -22.63 -6.61
C THR A 181 24.37 -24.05 -6.19
N GLY A 182 25.65 -24.29 -5.88
CA GLY A 182 26.20 -25.63 -5.58
C GLY A 182 26.64 -26.45 -6.81
N GLU A 183 27.16 -27.67 -6.58
CA GLU A 183 27.98 -28.42 -7.57
C GLU A 183 27.20 -29.22 -8.66
N GLU A 184 25.87 -29.41 -8.60
CA GLU A 184 25.14 -30.31 -9.54
C GLU A 184 24.06 -29.63 -10.43
N ARG A 185 24.42 -28.62 -11.23
CA ARG A 185 23.48 -27.86 -12.11
C ARG A 185 22.61 -28.72 -13.04
N THR A 186 23.13 -29.81 -13.60
CA THR A 186 22.44 -30.59 -14.65
C THR A 186 21.30 -31.47 -14.12
N ARG A 187 21.39 -31.99 -12.89
CA ARG A 187 20.30 -32.78 -12.27
C ARG A 187 19.17 -31.86 -11.82
N LEU A 188 19.53 -30.74 -11.23
CA LEU A 188 18.66 -29.67 -10.75
C LEU A 188 17.63 -29.21 -11.79
N GLN A 189 18.04 -29.01 -13.05
CA GLN A 189 17.14 -28.52 -14.08
C GLN A 189 16.05 -29.53 -14.51
N HIS A 190 16.26 -30.83 -14.27
CA HIS A 190 15.21 -31.83 -14.51
C HIS A 190 14.15 -31.83 -13.42
N ASP A 191 14.56 -31.63 -12.17
CA ASP A 191 13.72 -31.72 -10.98
C ASP A 191 12.99 -30.40 -10.67
N LEU A 192 13.44 -29.26 -11.20
CA LEU A 192 12.80 -27.97 -10.99
C LEU A 192 11.67 -27.71 -12.00
N LYS A 193 10.62 -28.52 -11.92
CA LYS A 193 9.37 -28.39 -12.70
C LYS A 193 8.17 -28.38 -11.78
N ASP A 194 7.10 -27.75 -12.24
CA ASP A 194 5.86 -27.58 -11.49
C ASP A 194 6.08 -26.95 -10.11
N VAL A 195 7.05 -26.06 -9.98
CA VAL A 195 7.31 -25.29 -8.77
C VAL A 195 6.26 -24.19 -8.62
N SER A 196 5.73 -24.04 -7.40
CA SER A 196 4.79 -22.98 -7.04
C SER A 196 5.40 -21.93 -6.11
N GLN A 197 6.37 -22.31 -5.27
CA GLN A 197 7.03 -21.42 -4.33
C GLN A 197 8.49 -21.84 -4.13
N ILE A 198 9.35 -20.86 -3.86
CA ILE A 198 10.73 -21.07 -3.42
C ILE A 198 10.91 -20.32 -2.10
N GLN A 199 11.58 -20.96 -1.14
CA GLN A 199 12.12 -20.33 0.06
C GLN A 199 13.65 -20.41 0.01
N ALA A 200 14.34 -19.38 0.46
CA ALA A 200 15.80 -19.33 0.55
C ALA A 200 16.24 -19.12 2.00
N ASN A 201 17.42 -19.65 2.35
CA ASN A 201 18.22 -19.19 3.48
C ASN A 201 19.49 -18.47 2.97
N HIS A 202 20.53 -18.33 3.80
CA HIS A 202 21.74 -17.61 3.41
C HIS A 202 22.45 -18.24 2.20
N THR A 203 22.42 -19.57 2.03
CA THR A 203 23.23 -20.25 1.00
C THR A 203 22.53 -21.39 0.24
N ALA A 204 21.27 -21.69 0.56
CA ALA A 204 20.49 -22.79 0.01
C ALA A 204 19.03 -22.38 -0.28
N PHE A 205 18.37 -23.21 -1.06
CA PHE A 205 16.99 -23.04 -1.50
C PHE A 205 16.17 -24.31 -1.27
N ALA A 206 14.88 -24.13 -1.03
CA ALA A 206 13.87 -25.18 -1.02
C ALA A 206 12.66 -24.76 -1.85
N ALA A 207 12.32 -25.54 -2.88
CA ALA A 207 11.15 -25.34 -3.73
C ALA A 207 10.00 -26.26 -3.36
N ILE A 208 8.81 -25.68 -3.19
CA ILE A 208 7.55 -26.42 -3.08
C ILE A 208 6.98 -26.59 -4.50
N ARG A 209 6.72 -27.83 -4.90
CA ARG A 209 6.01 -28.15 -6.15
C ARG A 209 4.50 -28.07 -5.96
N LYS A 210 3.76 -27.97 -7.08
CA LYS A 210 2.29 -27.92 -7.12
C LYS A 210 1.62 -29.15 -6.49
N ASP A 211 2.31 -30.29 -6.41
CA ASP A 211 1.84 -31.50 -5.73
C ASP A 211 2.17 -31.53 -4.22
N GLY A 212 2.82 -30.48 -3.72
CA GLY A 212 3.26 -30.33 -2.33
C GLY A 212 4.53 -31.11 -1.98
N SER A 213 5.25 -31.67 -2.96
CA SER A 213 6.59 -32.23 -2.74
C SER A 213 7.67 -31.13 -2.72
N VAL A 214 8.81 -31.39 -2.06
CA VAL A 214 9.89 -30.42 -1.92
C VAL A 214 11.16 -30.87 -2.65
N VAL A 215 11.84 -29.93 -3.29
CA VAL A 215 13.18 -30.11 -3.89
C VAL A 215 14.12 -29.07 -3.29
N THR A 216 15.32 -29.46 -2.88
CA THR A 216 16.32 -28.56 -2.29
C THR A 216 17.61 -28.51 -3.10
N TRP A 217 18.33 -27.39 -3.00
CA TRP A 217 19.66 -27.23 -3.59
C TRP A 217 20.45 -26.10 -2.94
N GLY A 218 21.73 -25.97 -3.28
CA GLY A 218 22.67 -25.02 -2.68
C GLY A 218 23.67 -25.74 -1.78
N GLU A 219 24.17 -25.04 -0.76
CA GLU A 219 25.12 -25.61 0.20
C GLU A 219 24.50 -26.80 0.94
N ALA A 220 25.16 -27.96 0.90
CA ALA A 220 24.54 -29.22 1.33
C ALA A 220 24.26 -29.24 2.84
N GLU A 221 25.20 -28.71 3.63
CA GLU A 221 25.13 -28.65 5.09
C GLU A 221 24.04 -27.69 5.56
N ASN A 222 23.86 -26.56 4.86
CA ASN A 222 22.83 -25.55 5.18
C ASN A 222 21.43 -25.90 4.62
N GLY A 223 21.09 -27.18 4.51
CA GLY A 223 19.77 -27.63 4.06
C GLY A 223 19.59 -27.71 2.54
N GLY A 224 20.64 -27.51 1.74
CA GLY A 224 20.63 -27.80 0.30
C GLY A 224 20.45 -29.29 -0.03
N ASN A 225 20.69 -30.18 0.94
CA ASN A 225 20.47 -31.62 0.83
C ASN A 225 19.40 -32.12 1.81
N SER A 226 18.20 -32.44 1.31
CA SER A 226 17.09 -33.01 2.08
C SER A 226 17.00 -34.54 2.04
N ALA A 227 18.01 -35.27 1.53
CA ALA A 227 17.90 -36.70 1.23
C ALA A 227 17.45 -37.57 2.42
N MET A 228 17.85 -37.21 3.64
CA MET A 228 17.48 -37.93 4.87
C MET A 228 16.00 -37.78 5.24
N VAL A 229 15.38 -36.67 4.86
CA VAL A 229 13.97 -36.36 5.20
C VAL A 229 13.06 -36.37 3.97
N GLN A 230 13.59 -36.64 2.77
CA GLN A 230 12.86 -36.51 1.50
C GLN A 230 11.52 -37.25 1.47
N GLN A 231 11.43 -38.42 2.11
CA GLN A 231 10.20 -39.21 2.16
C GLN A 231 9.10 -38.57 3.04
N LYS A 232 9.47 -37.65 3.94
CA LYS A 232 8.56 -36.89 4.80
C LYS A 232 8.09 -35.58 4.16
N LEU A 233 8.75 -35.11 3.10
CA LEU A 233 8.48 -33.82 2.44
C LEU A 233 7.39 -33.94 1.36
N PHE A 234 6.15 -34.14 1.79
CA PHE A 234 4.97 -34.22 0.92
C PHE A 234 3.77 -33.47 1.52
N ARG A 235 2.89 -32.94 0.66
CA ARG A 235 1.78 -32.04 1.04
C ARG A 235 2.28 -30.86 1.86
N VAL A 236 3.48 -30.36 1.55
CA VAL A 236 4.05 -29.15 2.13
C VAL A 236 3.38 -27.95 1.47
N HIS A 237 2.99 -26.97 2.28
CA HIS A 237 2.41 -25.71 1.78
C HIS A 237 3.13 -24.47 2.29
N GLN A 238 4.08 -24.62 3.21
CA GLN A 238 4.89 -23.52 3.73
C GLN A 238 6.27 -24.06 4.16
N ILE A 239 7.31 -23.27 3.92
CA ILE A 239 8.68 -23.53 4.42
C ILE A 239 9.15 -22.25 5.11
N GLN A 240 9.75 -22.39 6.29
CA GLN A 240 10.50 -21.33 6.97
C GLN A 240 11.98 -21.69 7.00
N ALA A 241 12.84 -20.68 7.14
CA ALA A 241 14.27 -20.86 7.05
C ALA A 241 15.00 -20.06 8.14
N THR A 242 15.96 -20.69 8.80
CA THR A 242 17.02 -20.04 9.58
C THR A 242 18.19 -19.71 8.62
N PHE A 243 19.35 -19.28 9.11
CA PHE A 243 20.53 -19.08 8.26
C PHE A 243 21.04 -20.40 7.67
N HIS A 244 20.90 -21.49 8.43
CA HIS A 244 21.53 -22.79 8.13
C HIS A 244 20.55 -23.96 7.97
N ALA A 245 19.24 -23.76 8.13
CA ALA A 245 18.26 -24.84 8.02
C ALA A 245 16.90 -24.39 7.50
N PHE A 246 16.04 -25.38 7.26
CA PHE A 246 14.65 -25.22 6.86
C PHE A 246 13.71 -26.02 7.76
N ALA A 247 12.48 -25.54 7.88
CA ALA A 247 11.36 -26.26 8.48
C ALA A 247 10.14 -26.19 7.56
N ALA A 248 9.65 -27.35 7.10
CA ALA A 248 8.48 -27.47 6.24
C ALA A 248 7.22 -27.77 7.06
N LEU A 249 6.16 -26.99 6.84
CA LEU A 249 4.82 -27.23 7.38
C LEU A 249 3.94 -27.94 6.34
N ARG A 250 3.39 -29.07 6.75
CA ARG A 250 2.51 -29.92 5.94
C ARG A 250 1.03 -29.57 6.18
N GLU A 251 0.19 -29.88 5.20
CA GLU A 251 -1.27 -29.68 5.27
C GLU A 251 -1.97 -30.39 6.44
N ASP A 252 -1.34 -31.41 7.01
CA ASP A 252 -1.82 -32.14 8.19
C ASP A 252 -1.28 -31.56 9.52
N GLY A 253 -0.65 -30.38 9.46
CA GLY A 253 -0.11 -29.68 10.63
C GLY A 253 1.18 -30.27 11.19
N HIS A 254 1.83 -31.20 10.49
CA HIS A 254 3.14 -31.73 10.90
C HIS A 254 4.29 -30.88 10.38
N VAL A 255 5.37 -30.80 11.15
CA VAL A 255 6.61 -30.12 10.76
C VAL A 255 7.71 -31.14 10.45
N VAL A 256 8.55 -30.81 9.47
CA VAL A 256 9.76 -31.55 9.13
C VAL A 256 10.91 -30.55 8.99
N SER A 257 11.95 -30.63 9.82
CA SER A 257 13.16 -29.81 9.69
C SER A 257 14.32 -30.57 9.02
N TRP A 258 15.24 -29.82 8.40
CA TRP A 258 16.52 -30.32 7.89
C TRP A 258 17.52 -29.17 7.67
N GLY A 259 18.81 -29.51 7.64
CA GLY A 259 19.92 -28.55 7.61
C GLY A 259 20.75 -28.65 8.90
N ASP A 260 21.56 -27.64 9.16
CA ASP A 260 22.36 -27.57 10.38
C ASP A 260 21.60 -26.87 11.53
N LEU A 261 21.97 -27.17 12.77
CA LEU A 261 21.39 -26.57 13.99
C LEU A 261 19.86 -26.73 14.15
N CYS A 262 19.25 -27.69 13.44
CA CYS A 262 17.79 -27.87 13.40
C CYS A 262 17.28 -29.17 14.05
N ASP A 263 18.07 -29.78 14.94
CA ASP A 263 17.70 -31.03 15.61
C ASP A 263 16.35 -30.88 16.31
N ASP A 264 15.37 -31.64 15.84
CA ASP A 264 14.00 -31.67 16.34
C ASP A 264 13.70 -32.96 17.11
N SER A 265 14.70 -33.82 17.33
CA SER A 265 14.52 -35.18 17.83
C SER A 265 13.81 -35.24 19.19
N MET A 266 13.99 -34.22 20.04
CA MET A 266 13.36 -34.10 21.35
C MET A 266 11.90 -33.65 21.30
N VAL A 267 11.50 -32.90 20.27
CA VAL A 267 10.17 -32.29 20.16
C VAL A 267 9.34 -32.85 19.01
N GLN A 268 9.87 -33.81 18.24
CA GLN A 268 9.25 -34.30 17.01
C GLN A 268 7.79 -34.79 17.20
N GLU A 269 7.47 -35.38 18.36
CA GLU A 269 6.11 -35.83 18.70
C GLU A 269 5.15 -34.66 19.01
N GLN A 270 5.68 -33.50 19.41
CA GLN A 270 4.92 -32.29 19.75
C GLN A 270 4.62 -31.43 18.52
N LEU A 271 5.39 -31.56 17.44
CA LEU A 271 5.27 -30.80 16.19
C LEU A 271 4.09 -31.28 15.31
N THR A 272 2.89 -31.25 15.90
CA THR A 272 1.61 -31.61 15.28
C THR A 272 0.58 -30.51 15.54
N ASP A 273 -0.43 -30.40 14.66
CA ASP A 273 -1.41 -29.29 14.66
C ASP A 273 -0.74 -27.90 14.62
N VAL A 274 0.40 -27.79 13.96
CA VAL A 274 1.11 -26.51 13.78
C VAL A 274 0.39 -25.66 12.74
N ARG A 275 0.22 -24.37 13.03
CA ARG A 275 -0.41 -23.38 12.13
C ARG A 275 0.58 -22.36 11.58
N GLN A 276 1.64 -22.07 12.33
CA GLN A 276 2.67 -21.12 11.92
C GLN A 276 4.03 -21.56 12.46
N ILE A 277 5.08 -21.36 11.68
CA ILE A 277 6.47 -21.47 12.11
C ILE A 277 7.08 -20.06 12.01
N GLN A 278 7.88 -19.68 12.99
CA GLN A 278 8.74 -18.50 13.00
C GLN A 278 10.19 -18.97 13.18
N ALA A 279 11.11 -18.43 12.41
CA ALA A 279 12.54 -18.72 12.54
C ALA A 279 13.28 -17.51 13.13
N SER A 280 14.33 -17.78 13.91
CA SER A 280 15.42 -16.85 14.27
C SER A 280 16.62 -17.11 13.35
N SER A 281 17.83 -16.66 13.71
CA SER A 281 19.05 -16.97 12.95
C SER A 281 19.37 -18.46 12.95
N ASP A 282 19.11 -19.17 14.07
CA ASP A 282 19.49 -20.58 14.25
C ASP A 282 18.41 -21.48 14.88
N ALA A 283 17.30 -20.91 15.37
CA ALA A 283 16.23 -21.66 16.04
C ALA A 283 14.87 -21.47 15.37
N PHE A 284 13.91 -22.35 15.69
CA PHE A 284 12.54 -22.30 15.22
C PHE A 284 11.54 -22.32 16.38
N ALA A 285 10.41 -21.65 16.19
CA ALA A 285 9.25 -21.70 17.07
C ALA A 285 7.97 -21.99 16.26
N ALA A 286 7.21 -23.01 16.68
CA ALA A 286 5.95 -23.41 16.07
C ALA A 286 4.77 -23.01 16.95
N LEU A 287 3.83 -22.25 16.38
CA LEU A 287 2.53 -21.96 16.97
C LEU A 287 1.54 -23.07 16.61
N LYS A 288 1.02 -23.76 17.62
CA LYS A 288 0.03 -24.83 17.48
C LYS A 288 -1.41 -24.31 17.46
N GLY A 289 -2.33 -25.15 16.99
CA GLY A 289 -3.72 -24.79 16.81
C GLY A 289 -4.50 -24.59 18.11
N ASP A 290 -3.98 -25.09 19.22
CA ASP A 290 -4.43 -24.86 20.59
C ASP A 290 -3.90 -23.55 21.20
N GLY A 291 -3.04 -22.82 20.48
CA GLY A 291 -2.40 -21.57 20.94
C GLY A 291 -1.17 -21.78 21.81
N THR A 292 -0.59 -22.99 21.84
CA THR A 292 0.69 -23.27 22.51
C THR A 292 1.88 -23.13 21.55
N VAL A 293 3.09 -22.97 22.09
CA VAL A 293 4.33 -22.82 21.31
C VAL A 293 5.33 -23.93 21.63
N VAL A 294 5.92 -24.51 20.59
CA VAL A 294 7.02 -25.49 20.67
C VAL A 294 8.25 -24.88 20.00
N VAL A 295 9.41 -24.95 20.65
CA VAL A 295 10.69 -24.39 20.17
C VAL A 295 11.69 -25.52 19.96
N TRP A 296 12.56 -25.40 18.94
CA TRP A 296 13.65 -26.33 18.67
C TRP A 296 14.76 -25.69 17.84
N GLY A 297 15.92 -26.34 17.80
CA GLY A 297 17.12 -25.78 17.18
C GLY A 297 17.75 -24.66 18.01
N GLY A 298 18.94 -24.22 17.58
CA GLY A 298 19.76 -23.24 18.31
C GLY A 298 20.40 -23.80 19.59
N GLU A 299 21.70 -23.62 19.77
CA GLU A 299 22.37 -24.06 20.99
C GLU A 299 21.93 -23.22 22.20
N GLY A 300 21.40 -23.86 23.25
CA GLY A 300 20.97 -23.18 24.49
C GLY A 300 19.56 -22.59 24.48
N MET A 301 18.84 -22.66 23.35
CA MET A 301 17.46 -22.15 23.24
C MET A 301 16.45 -22.99 24.05
N GLU A 302 16.70 -24.29 24.19
CA GLU A 302 15.84 -25.24 24.90
C GLU A 302 15.72 -24.91 26.39
N ASP A 303 16.85 -24.59 27.03
CA ASP A 303 16.88 -24.24 28.46
C ASP A 303 16.07 -22.96 28.72
N ALA A 304 16.20 -21.95 27.86
CA ALA A 304 15.44 -20.70 27.96
C ALA A 304 13.93 -20.89 27.71
N TRP A 305 13.56 -21.85 26.86
CA TRP A 305 12.16 -22.19 26.59
C TRP A 305 11.51 -22.94 27.75
N ASP A 306 12.22 -23.90 28.36
CA ASP A 306 11.72 -24.67 29.52
C ASP A 306 11.30 -23.76 30.69
N GLU A 307 11.95 -22.60 30.86
CA GLU A 307 11.61 -21.62 31.89
C GLU A 307 10.25 -20.93 31.66
N VAL A 308 9.83 -20.76 30.40
CA VAL A 308 8.64 -19.97 30.02
C VAL A 308 7.52 -20.79 29.40
N GLN A 309 7.71 -22.10 29.17
CA GLN A 309 6.77 -22.95 28.45
C GLN A 309 5.32 -22.88 28.97
N ASP A 310 5.14 -22.82 30.29
CA ASP A 310 3.82 -22.73 30.94
C ASP A 310 3.09 -21.39 30.65
N GLU A 311 3.84 -20.34 30.30
CA GLU A 311 3.30 -19.02 29.95
C GLU A 311 2.92 -18.89 28.47
N LEU A 312 3.49 -19.75 27.61
CA LEU A 312 3.29 -19.76 26.15
C LEU A 312 1.95 -20.41 25.75
N THR A 313 0.85 -19.84 26.26
CA THR A 313 -0.52 -20.25 25.98
C THR A 313 -1.35 -19.09 25.44
N GLN A 314 -2.33 -19.41 24.59
CA GLN A 314 -3.16 -18.42 23.89
C GLN A 314 -2.29 -17.43 23.09
N VAL A 315 -1.23 -17.94 22.46
CA VAL A 315 -0.37 -17.15 21.60
C VAL A 315 -1.08 -16.90 20.28
N ARG A 316 -1.04 -15.65 19.82
CA ARG A 316 -1.60 -15.22 18.53
C ARG A 316 -0.51 -15.01 17.48
N GLN A 317 0.66 -14.53 17.89
CA GLN A 317 1.75 -14.19 16.98
C GLN A 317 3.11 -14.42 17.67
N ILE A 318 4.09 -14.87 16.89
CA ILE A 318 5.50 -15.00 17.28
C ILE A 318 6.33 -14.02 16.45
N GLN A 319 7.32 -13.39 17.07
CA GLN A 319 8.39 -12.62 16.42
C GLN A 319 9.74 -13.10 16.97
N ALA A 320 10.80 -12.92 16.19
CA ALA A 320 12.14 -13.35 16.56
C ALA A 320 13.18 -12.30 16.17
N THR A 321 14.21 -12.15 17.00
CA THR A 321 15.51 -11.58 16.62
C THR A 321 16.45 -12.73 16.21
N ALA A 322 17.78 -12.53 16.15
CA ALA A 322 18.72 -13.62 15.88
C ALA A 322 18.67 -14.73 16.93
N ASP A 323 18.57 -14.36 18.21
CA ASP A 323 18.75 -15.29 19.33
C ASP A 323 17.74 -15.08 20.48
N ALA A 324 16.62 -14.43 20.18
CA ALA A 324 15.50 -14.30 21.12
C ALA A 324 14.16 -14.29 20.40
N PHE A 325 13.10 -14.60 21.14
CA PHE A 325 11.73 -14.61 20.67
C PHE A 325 10.83 -13.78 21.57
N ALA A 326 9.79 -13.22 20.95
CA ALA A 326 8.71 -12.52 21.63
C ALA A 326 7.37 -13.00 21.08
N VAL A 327 6.42 -13.31 21.95
CA VAL A 327 5.06 -13.70 21.57
C VAL A 327 4.05 -12.68 22.01
N ILE A 328 3.03 -12.45 21.18
CA ILE A 328 1.83 -11.69 21.54
C ILE A 328 0.73 -12.69 21.85
N ARG A 329 0.19 -12.62 23.07
CA ARG A 329 -0.96 -13.42 23.51
C ARG A 329 -2.28 -12.79 23.05
N GLU A 330 -3.37 -13.54 23.07
CA GLU A 330 -4.70 -13.05 22.65
C GLU A 330 -5.20 -11.86 23.49
N ASP A 331 -4.76 -11.76 24.75
CA ASP A 331 -5.03 -10.61 25.63
C ASP A 331 -4.15 -9.37 25.33
N GLY A 332 -3.22 -9.48 24.38
CA GLY A 332 -2.27 -8.44 24.02
C GLY A 332 -1.09 -8.28 24.98
N SER A 333 -0.88 -9.22 25.91
CA SER A 333 0.35 -9.32 26.71
C SER A 333 1.48 -9.96 25.91
N VAL A 334 2.72 -9.74 26.36
CA VAL A 334 3.92 -10.27 25.71
C VAL A 334 4.70 -11.17 26.66
N VAL A 335 5.24 -12.26 26.12
CA VAL A 335 6.21 -13.14 26.79
C VAL A 335 7.44 -13.22 25.90
N THR A 336 8.63 -13.13 26.49
CA THR A 336 9.91 -13.17 25.79
C THR A 336 10.82 -14.25 26.37
N TRP A 337 11.69 -14.81 25.55
CA TRP A 337 12.73 -15.75 25.98
C TRP A 337 13.89 -15.78 24.99
N GLY A 338 15.00 -16.41 25.37
CA GLY A 338 16.27 -16.41 24.64
C GLY A 338 17.30 -15.47 25.26
N SER A 339 18.31 -15.09 24.49
CA SER A 339 19.41 -14.27 24.98
C SER A 339 18.97 -12.85 25.34
N SER A 340 19.39 -12.35 26.51
CA SER A 340 19.08 -10.99 26.97
C SER A 340 19.62 -9.93 26.03
N ASP A 341 20.79 -10.16 25.44
CA ASP A 341 21.47 -9.23 24.53
C ASP A 341 20.74 -9.12 23.17
N PHE A 342 19.77 -10.00 22.94
CA PHE A 342 18.89 -10.00 21.76
C PHE A 342 17.43 -9.70 22.09
N GLY A 343 17.14 -9.31 23.35
CA GLY A 343 15.78 -8.97 23.79
C GLY A 343 14.97 -10.12 24.38
N GLY A 344 15.62 -11.20 24.81
CA GLY A 344 14.99 -12.32 25.51
C GLY A 344 14.44 -11.97 26.89
N ASP A 345 14.97 -10.91 27.53
CA ASP A 345 14.46 -10.39 28.82
C ASP A 345 13.73 -9.04 28.62
N SER A 346 12.42 -9.05 28.85
CA SER A 346 11.54 -7.87 28.83
C SER A 346 11.06 -7.44 30.23
N SER A 347 11.59 -8.03 31.30
CA SER A 347 11.11 -7.85 32.68
C SER A 347 11.03 -6.38 33.13
N HIS A 348 11.96 -5.55 32.67
CA HIS A 348 12.03 -4.11 32.98
C HIS A 348 10.88 -3.29 32.36
N VAL A 349 10.30 -3.77 31.26
CA VAL A 349 9.20 -3.10 30.54
C VAL A 349 7.88 -3.87 30.60
N GLN A 350 7.85 -5.05 31.23
CA GLN A 350 6.71 -5.97 31.26
C GLN A 350 5.39 -5.32 31.69
N ALA A 351 5.43 -4.34 32.60
CA ALA A 351 4.25 -3.61 33.04
C ALA A 351 3.56 -2.79 31.93
N HIS A 352 4.30 -2.40 30.90
CA HIS A 352 3.88 -1.59 29.76
C HIS A 352 3.50 -2.42 28.52
N LEU A 353 3.90 -3.69 28.45
CA LEU A 353 3.59 -4.61 27.34
C LEU A 353 2.16 -5.17 27.45
N LYS A 354 1.17 -4.29 27.28
CA LYS A 354 -0.27 -4.61 27.34
C LYS A 354 -1.00 -4.02 26.16
N ASN A 355 -1.96 -4.73 25.58
CA ASN A 355 -2.63 -4.30 24.35
C ASN A 355 -1.66 -4.10 23.18
N VAL A 356 -0.62 -4.93 23.10
CA VAL A 356 0.33 -4.92 21.99
C VAL A 356 -0.38 -5.36 20.71
N GLN A 357 -0.24 -4.56 19.66
CA GLN A 357 -0.83 -4.82 18.35
C GLN A 357 0.12 -5.62 17.46
N CYS A 358 1.38 -5.22 17.41
CA CYS A 358 2.46 -5.89 16.68
C CYS A 358 3.81 -5.59 17.33
N ILE A 359 4.79 -6.43 17.02
CA ILE A 359 6.19 -6.29 17.43
C ILE A 359 7.04 -6.27 16.16
N GLN A 360 8.03 -5.39 16.12
CA GLN A 360 9.12 -5.40 15.14
C GLN A 360 10.43 -5.78 15.82
N ALA A 361 11.30 -6.46 15.10
CA ALA A 361 12.59 -6.95 15.59
C ALA A 361 13.73 -6.34 14.77
N ALA A 362 14.76 -5.84 15.44
CA ALA A 362 16.03 -5.44 14.87
C ALA A 362 17.08 -6.49 15.26
N VAL A 363 17.84 -6.98 14.28
CA VAL A 363 18.82 -8.06 14.45
C VAL A 363 20.23 -7.58 14.10
N GLY A 364 21.07 -7.32 15.09
CA GLY A 364 22.47 -6.96 14.92
C GLY A 364 23.33 -8.17 14.58
N GLU A 365 23.80 -8.26 13.34
CA GLU A 365 24.67 -9.36 12.91
C GLU A 365 26.12 -9.23 13.39
N SER A 366 26.69 -10.36 13.79
CA SER A 366 28.14 -10.55 13.97
C SER A 366 28.71 -11.30 12.76
N PHE A 367 29.34 -10.58 11.84
CA PHE A 367 30.14 -11.21 10.79
C PHE A 367 31.45 -11.71 11.42
N VAL A 368 31.43 -12.95 11.93
CA VAL A 368 32.59 -13.70 12.44
C VAL A 368 33.09 -13.25 13.83
N GLY A 369 32.59 -13.91 14.89
CA GLY A 369 33.26 -13.99 16.19
C GLY A 369 33.12 -12.79 17.15
N GLY A 370 32.30 -11.79 16.82
CA GLY A 370 31.83 -10.76 17.77
C GLY A 370 30.54 -11.17 18.49
N GLU A 371 30.23 -10.51 19.60
CA GLU A 371 28.93 -10.61 20.27
C GLU A 371 27.89 -9.88 19.40
N GLY A 372 26.96 -10.62 18.77
CA GLY A 372 25.81 -10.00 18.10
C GLY A 372 24.86 -9.38 19.13
N SER A 373 23.89 -8.58 18.67
CA SER A 373 22.88 -8.00 19.56
C SER A 373 21.53 -7.85 18.85
N GLY A 374 20.48 -7.52 19.58
CA GLY A 374 19.15 -7.38 19.00
C GLY A 374 18.17 -6.68 19.92
N ALA A 375 17.14 -6.11 19.32
CA ALA A 375 16.13 -5.36 20.05
C ALA A 375 14.74 -5.57 19.45
N PHE A 376 13.72 -5.28 20.25
CA PHE A 376 12.33 -5.31 19.84
C PHE A 376 11.65 -3.96 20.10
N ALA A 377 10.67 -3.65 19.26
CA ALA A 377 9.76 -2.52 19.42
C ALA A 377 8.31 -2.99 19.28
N ALA A 378 7.52 -2.85 20.35
CA ALA A 378 6.09 -3.14 20.37
C ALA A 378 5.27 -1.88 20.09
N LEU A 379 4.38 -1.95 19.09
CA LEU A 379 3.34 -0.95 18.85
C LEU A 379 2.08 -1.31 19.64
N LEU A 380 1.61 -0.40 20.48
CA LEU A 380 0.42 -0.56 21.32
C LEU A 380 -0.84 -0.06 20.58
N LYS A 381 -2.02 -0.55 20.97
CA LYS A 381 -3.31 -0.14 20.38
C LYS A 381 -3.60 1.36 20.45
N ASP A 382 -2.98 2.09 21.38
CA ASP A 382 -3.14 3.54 21.52
C ASP A 382 -2.16 4.34 20.64
N GLY A 383 -1.33 3.66 19.85
CA GLY A 383 -0.32 4.27 18.98
C GLY A 383 0.99 4.63 19.70
N SER A 384 1.18 4.22 20.96
CA SER A 384 2.47 4.37 21.63
C SER A 384 3.40 3.18 21.39
N VAL A 385 4.71 3.37 21.61
CA VAL A 385 5.74 2.34 21.38
C VAL A 385 6.50 2.03 22.67
N VAL A 386 6.77 0.75 22.90
CA VAL A 386 7.61 0.23 23.99
C VAL A 386 8.74 -0.58 23.38
N THR A 387 9.97 -0.36 23.81
CA THR A 387 11.17 -1.03 23.29
C THR A 387 11.90 -1.81 24.39
N TRP A 388 12.64 -2.84 24.01
CA TRP A 388 13.53 -3.61 24.90
C TRP A 388 14.58 -4.38 24.11
N GLY A 389 15.57 -4.96 24.80
CA GLY A 389 16.75 -5.61 24.21
C GLY A 389 17.97 -4.71 24.29
N ASP A 390 18.94 -4.93 23.40
CA ASP A 390 20.19 -4.17 23.39
C ASP A 390 19.96 -2.67 23.14
N ASP A 391 20.54 -1.83 24.00
CA ASP A 391 20.42 -0.37 23.92
C ASP A 391 20.97 0.17 22.59
N GLY A 392 22.08 -0.41 22.10
CA GLY A 392 22.73 -0.02 20.85
C GLY A 392 21.88 -0.26 19.61
N CYS A 393 21.13 -1.36 19.58
CA CYS A 393 20.23 -1.71 18.48
C CYS A 393 18.80 -1.15 18.64
N GLY A 394 18.57 -0.27 19.63
CA GLY A 394 17.32 0.46 19.80
C GLY A 394 16.39 -0.09 20.88
N GLY A 395 16.91 -0.93 21.78
CA GLY A 395 16.22 -1.36 23.01
C GLY A 395 15.90 -0.18 23.93
N ASP A 396 16.76 0.84 23.98
CA ASP A 396 16.49 2.12 24.65
C ASP A 396 15.97 3.17 23.67
N SER A 397 14.70 3.54 23.82
CA SER A 397 14.05 4.64 23.10
C SER A 397 13.80 5.88 23.96
N SER A 398 14.35 5.95 25.18
CA SER A 398 14.12 7.03 26.15
C SER A 398 14.33 8.44 25.59
N ARG A 399 15.29 8.61 24.67
CA ARG A 399 15.59 9.89 24.00
C ARG A 399 14.48 10.38 23.07
N VAL A 400 13.66 9.47 22.56
CA VAL A 400 12.58 9.77 21.60
C VAL A 400 11.20 9.36 22.11
N GLN A 401 11.10 8.84 23.34
CA GLN A 401 9.85 8.29 23.90
C GLN A 401 8.66 9.26 23.83
N GLU A 402 8.88 10.55 24.07
CA GLU A 402 7.82 11.58 23.99
C GLU A 402 7.29 11.78 22.55
N GLN A 403 8.07 11.39 21.54
CA GLN A 403 7.71 11.48 20.13
C GLN A 403 7.05 10.19 19.62
N LEU A 404 7.24 9.06 20.32
CA LEU A 404 6.67 7.74 19.97
C LEU A 404 5.21 7.62 20.39
N VAL A 405 4.39 8.54 19.88
CA VAL A 405 2.94 8.62 20.08
C VAL A 405 2.24 8.79 18.73
N HIS A 406 1.03 8.23 18.63
CA HIS A 406 0.28 8.15 17.38
C HIS A 406 1.07 7.47 16.25
N VAL A 407 1.85 6.43 16.56
CA VAL A 407 2.60 5.66 15.57
C VAL A 407 1.66 4.71 14.81
N GLU A 408 1.75 4.69 13.48
CA GLU A 408 0.98 3.75 12.65
C GLU A 408 1.78 2.49 12.31
N HIS A 409 3.07 2.68 12.01
CA HIS A 409 3.95 1.65 11.49
C HIS A 409 5.36 1.81 12.03
N ILE A 410 6.02 0.68 12.28
CA ILE A 410 7.43 0.61 12.64
C ILE A 410 8.12 -0.24 11.58
N GLN A 411 9.29 0.19 11.14
CA GLN A 411 10.23 -0.57 10.32
C GLN A 411 11.54 -0.73 11.10
N ALA A 412 12.24 -1.84 10.88
CA ALA A 412 13.50 -2.14 11.54
C ALA A 412 14.57 -2.47 10.49
N THR A 413 15.77 -1.94 10.71
CA THR A 413 17.01 -2.42 10.08
C THR A 413 17.68 -3.42 11.03
N LEU A 414 18.91 -3.83 10.78
CA LEU A 414 19.64 -4.73 11.69
C LEU A 414 19.79 -4.13 13.09
N CYS A 415 20.07 -2.83 13.22
CA CYS A 415 20.25 -2.20 14.56
C CYS A 415 19.61 -0.83 14.73
N ALA A 416 18.54 -0.54 13.97
CA ALA A 416 17.78 0.68 14.18
C ALA A 416 16.30 0.50 13.83
N PHE A 417 15.49 1.45 14.29
CA PHE A 417 14.07 1.51 14.01
C PHE A 417 13.68 2.87 13.46
N ALA A 418 12.63 2.86 12.63
CA ALA A 418 11.94 4.05 12.16
C ALA A 418 10.44 3.89 12.35
N ALA A 419 9.84 4.78 13.14
CA ALA A 419 8.41 4.88 13.34
C ALA A 419 7.81 5.93 12.41
N LEU A 420 6.84 5.52 11.60
CA LEU A 420 5.96 6.42 10.87
C LEU A 420 4.80 6.81 11.80
N ARG A 421 4.78 8.07 12.21
CA ARG A 421 3.67 8.65 12.97
C ARG A 421 2.49 8.91 12.05
N GLU A 422 1.30 8.97 12.66
CA GLU A 422 0.04 9.32 12.01
C GLU A 422 0.36 10.51 11.17
N ASP A 423 0.74 11.69 11.73
CA ASP A 423 1.07 13.00 11.10
C ASP A 423 2.06 13.01 9.90
N GLY A 424 2.59 11.86 9.50
CA GLY A 424 3.49 11.69 8.37
C GLY A 424 4.92 12.11 8.71
N ALA A 425 5.21 12.37 9.99
CA ALA A 425 6.57 12.53 10.51
C ALA A 425 7.20 11.17 10.78
N VAL A 426 8.52 11.13 10.69
CA VAL A 426 9.32 9.95 11.00
C VAL A 426 10.14 10.21 12.26
N VAL A 427 10.15 9.23 13.16
CA VAL A 427 10.98 9.22 14.36
C VAL A 427 11.90 8.00 14.27
N THR A 428 13.21 8.20 14.41
CA THR A 428 14.20 7.12 14.34
C THR A 428 14.96 6.99 15.65
N TRP A 429 15.42 5.78 15.95
CA TRP A 429 16.28 5.48 17.09
C TRP A 429 17.07 4.19 16.86
N GLY A 430 18.03 3.88 17.76
CA GLY A 430 19.01 2.80 17.59
C GLY A 430 20.33 3.30 17.01
N HIS A 431 21.10 2.40 16.42
CA HIS A 431 22.47 2.67 15.98
C HIS A 431 22.50 3.67 14.81
N PRO A 432 23.29 4.77 14.89
CA PRO A 432 23.34 5.79 13.85
C PRO A 432 23.69 5.25 12.46
N GLU A 433 24.70 4.37 12.37
CA GLU A 433 25.13 3.76 11.09
C GLU A 433 24.08 2.84 10.45
N TYR A 434 23.06 2.41 11.21
CA TYR A 434 21.98 1.55 10.71
C TYR A 434 20.71 2.35 10.42
N GLY A 435 20.79 3.70 10.45
CA GLY A 435 19.66 4.59 10.20
C GLY A 435 18.94 5.09 11.45
N GLY A 436 19.52 4.88 12.64
CA GLY A 436 18.98 5.38 13.90
C GLY A 436 19.01 6.90 14.03
N ASP A 437 19.87 7.58 13.26
CA ASP A 437 19.94 9.05 13.18
C ASP A 437 19.47 9.57 11.81
N SER A 438 18.28 10.18 11.77
CA SER A 438 17.72 10.85 10.60
C SER A 438 17.95 12.37 10.58
N SER A 439 18.73 12.93 11.51
CA SER A 439 18.84 14.39 11.72
C SER A 439 19.25 15.16 10.46
N ARG A 440 20.11 14.57 9.62
CA ARG A 440 20.57 15.15 8.33
C ARG A 440 19.44 15.31 7.30
N VAL A 441 18.40 14.49 7.38
CA VAL A 441 17.27 14.49 6.42
C VAL A 441 15.93 14.84 7.08
N GLN A 442 15.91 15.17 8.37
CA GLN A 442 14.68 15.33 9.16
C GLN A 442 13.74 16.41 8.60
N GLU A 443 14.27 17.46 7.97
CA GLU A 443 13.44 18.50 7.34
C GLU A 443 12.68 18.00 6.09
N HIS A 444 13.21 16.96 5.45
CA HIS A 444 12.64 16.31 4.27
C HIS A 444 11.69 15.15 4.65
N LEU A 445 11.80 14.59 5.86
CA LEU A 445 10.92 13.51 6.35
C LEU A 445 9.58 14.03 6.87
N ARG A 446 8.83 14.72 6.01
CA ARG A 446 7.48 15.23 6.26
C ARG A 446 6.53 14.73 5.19
N HIS A 447 5.29 14.42 5.59
CA HIS A 447 4.30 13.83 4.68
C HIS A 447 4.79 12.51 4.08
N VAL A 448 5.47 11.70 4.90
CA VAL A 448 5.90 10.36 4.53
C VAL A 448 4.67 9.44 4.50
N ARG A 449 4.56 8.66 3.42
CA ARG A 449 3.48 7.69 3.21
C ARG A 449 3.92 6.27 3.55
N HIS A 450 5.20 5.97 3.34
CA HIS A 450 5.73 4.63 3.48
C HIS A 450 7.23 4.68 3.79
N ILE A 451 7.69 3.75 4.61
CA ILE A 451 9.11 3.54 4.92
C ILE A 451 9.44 2.10 4.55
N GLN A 452 10.57 1.90 3.87
CA GLN A 452 11.15 0.60 3.58
C GLN A 452 12.53 0.55 4.25
N ALA A 453 12.80 -0.53 4.99
CA ALA A 453 14.12 -0.80 5.55
C ALA A 453 14.95 -1.68 4.60
N SER A 454 16.27 -1.45 4.61
CA SER A 454 17.30 -2.42 4.24
C SER A 454 17.95 -2.95 5.52
N GLU A 455 19.08 -3.65 5.43
CA GLU A 455 19.81 -4.07 6.65
C GLU A 455 20.47 -2.91 7.38
N LYS A 456 20.92 -1.85 6.69
CA LYS A 456 21.66 -0.73 7.32
C LYS A 456 21.09 0.66 7.05
N ALA A 457 19.94 0.77 6.40
CA ALA A 457 19.38 2.06 6.03
C ALA A 457 17.86 2.02 5.90
N PHE A 458 17.27 3.19 5.73
CA PHE A 458 15.85 3.36 5.43
C PHE A 458 15.66 4.22 4.18
N ALA A 459 14.52 4.01 3.53
CA ALA A 459 14.01 4.84 2.45
C ALA A 459 12.54 5.18 2.69
N ALA A 460 12.20 6.46 2.60
CA ALA A 460 10.84 6.97 2.76
C ALA A 460 10.29 7.44 1.41
N ILE A 461 9.03 7.11 1.11
CA ILE A 461 8.26 7.68 -0.01
C ILE A 461 7.34 8.75 0.53
N LEU A 462 7.45 9.97 0.01
CA LEU A 462 6.60 11.11 0.37
C LEU A 462 5.32 11.15 -0.48
N ASP A 463 4.35 11.96 -0.05
CA ASP A 463 3.10 12.27 -0.76
C ASP A 463 3.29 12.68 -2.24
N ASP A 464 4.43 13.28 -2.58
CA ASP A 464 4.76 13.78 -3.91
C ASP A 464 5.55 12.79 -4.79
N GLU A 465 5.67 11.53 -4.34
CA GLU A 465 6.49 10.47 -4.95
C GLU A 465 8.01 10.70 -4.86
N THR A 466 8.48 11.70 -4.10
CA THR A 466 9.90 11.86 -3.76
C THR A 466 10.35 10.75 -2.82
N VAL A 467 11.59 10.29 -2.99
CA VAL A 467 12.22 9.31 -2.10
C VAL A 467 13.34 10.00 -1.34
N VAL A 468 13.37 9.77 -0.02
CA VAL A 468 14.42 10.25 0.88
C VAL A 468 15.05 9.03 1.55
N THR A 469 16.37 8.91 1.49
CA THR A 469 17.13 7.81 2.10
C THR A 469 18.03 8.31 3.23
N TRP A 470 18.29 7.47 4.24
CA TRP A 470 19.25 7.74 5.32
C TRP A 470 19.74 6.44 5.96
N GLY A 471 20.91 6.46 6.63
CA GLY A 471 21.59 5.30 7.18
C GLY A 471 23.06 5.26 6.77
N SER A 472 23.67 4.06 6.81
CA SER A 472 25.12 3.79 6.63
C SER A 472 25.88 4.75 5.71
N ASP A 473 26.81 5.51 6.32
CA ASP A 473 27.89 6.24 5.65
C ASP A 473 29.11 5.29 5.50
N LEU A 474 29.28 4.60 4.36
CA LEU A 474 30.47 3.79 3.99
C LEU A 474 31.84 4.51 4.00
N ASP A 475 31.94 5.77 4.42
CA ASP A 475 33.23 6.51 4.40
C ASP A 475 34.20 6.04 5.51
N ASP A 476 33.71 5.46 6.61
CA ASP A 476 34.54 5.00 7.73
C ASP A 476 35.30 3.68 7.47
N LEU A 477 35.07 3.01 6.32
CA LEU A 477 35.82 1.80 5.94
C LEU A 477 37.11 2.10 5.14
N ARG A 478 37.48 3.37 4.93
CA ARG A 478 38.66 3.75 4.13
C ARG A 478 39.89 4.20 4.93
N GLU A 479 39.81 4.34 6.25
CA GLU A 479 40.98 4.81 7.03
C GLU A 479 41.97 3.69 7.46
N GLU A 480 41.71 2.40 7.19
CA GLU A 480 42.60 1.30 7.63
C GLU A 480 43.42 0.57 6.55
N GLU A 481 43.38 0.98 5.27
CA GLU A 481 44.34 0.47 4.27
C GLU A 481 45.29 1.57 3.82
N GLY A 482 46.53 1.46 4.32
CA GLY A 482 47.57 2.48 4.27
C GLY A 482 47.90 3.01 2.87
N GLU A 483 48.19 4.30 2.86
CA GLU A 483 48.84 5.03 1.77
C GLU A 483 50.16 4.35 1.38
N GLU A 484 50.17 3.60 0.28
CA GLU A 484 51.39 3.44 -0.54
C GLU A 484 51.33 4.46 -1.68
N GLU A 485 51.85 5.66 -1.41
CA GLU A 485 52.29 6.60 -2.44
C GLU A 485 53.34 5.92 -3.33
N VAL A 486 52.96 5.57 -4.57
CA VAL A 486 53.94 5.29 -5.64
C VAL A 486 53.99 6.49 -6.58
N MET A 487 54.96 7.35 -6.29
CA MET A 487 55.47 8.40 -7.17
C MET A 487 56.22 7.78 -8.35
N LEU A 488 55.75 7.95 -9.60
CA LEU A 488 56.61 7.91 -10.80
C LEU A 488 56.14 8.85 -11.93
N GLU A 489 56.91 9.94 -12.03
CA GLU A 489 57.47 10.66 -13.20
C GLU A 489 56.62 11.03 -14.45
N GLU A 490 56.51 12.34 -14.66
CA GLU A 490 56.15 13.00 -15.92
C GLU A 490 57.32 13.02 -16.93
N SER A 491 57.02 12.91 -18.24
CA SER A 491 57.62 13.77 -19.28
C SER A 491 56.79 13.73 -20.61
N PRO A 492 56.89 14.75 -21.48
CA PRO A 492 55.88 15.12 -22.49
C PRO A 492 56.31 14.84 -23.94
N GLU A 493 55.39 14.97 -24.91
CA GLU A 493 55.67 15.55 -26.24
C GLU A 493 54.39 15.83 -27.07
N GLU A 494 54.40 16.98 -27.73
CA GLU A 494 53.42 17.52 -28.68
C GLU A 494 53.55 16.84 -30.05
N GLU A 495 52.50 16.82 -30.87
CA GLU A 495 52.56 17.34 -32.26
C GLU A 495 51.17 17.45 -32.92
N GLN A 496 51.03 18.55 -33.67
CA GLN A 496 49.89 18.99 -34.48
C GLN A 496 49.76 18.21 -35.79
N LEU A 497 48.59 18.30 -36.45
CA LEU A 497 48.41 18.45 -37.91
C LEU A 497 46.91 18.58 -38.26
N ASP A 498 46.46 19.80 -38.57
CA ASP A 498 45.86 20.30 -39.84
C ASP A 498 45.44 19.21 -40.88
N ASP A 499 44.40 19.31 -41.72
CA ASP A 499 43.61 20.44 -42.27
C ASP A 499 42.44 19.86 -43.14
N ASP A 500 41.51 20.74 -43.54
CA ASP A 500 40.67 20.72 -44.77
C ASP A 500 39.50 19.71 -44.89
N GLU A 501 38.35 19.97 -45.51
CA GLU A 501 37.66 21.06 -46.24
C GLU A 501 36.20 20.55 -46.38
N ASP A 502 35.13 21.27 -46.05
CA ASP A 502 34.41 22.32 -46.81
C ASP A 502 33.26 21.81 -47.73
N TRP A 503 32.24 22.66 -47.89
CA TRP A 503 31.08 22.65 -48.84
C TRP A 503 29.67 22.16 -48.39
N MET A 504 28.89 23.11 -47.83
CA MET A 504 27.67 23.78 -48.40
C MET A 504 26.97 23.13 -49.63
N ASP A 505 25.65 23.15 -49.87
CA ASP A 505 24.51 24.04 -49.53
C ASP A 505 23.16 23.29 -49.80
N GLU A 506 22.05 23.80 -49.23
CA GLU A 506 20.64 23.54 -49.59
C GLU A 506 20.26 24.21 -50.96
N PRO A 507 19.00 24.42 -51.43
CA PRO A 507 17.65 24.06 -50.95
C PRO A 507 16.57 23.69 -52.03
N GLU A 508 15.35 23.39 -51.51
CA GLU A 508 13.98 23.78 -51.95
C GLU A 508 13.29 23.37 -53.30
N GLU A 509 11.95 23.44 -53.21
CA GLU A 509 10.85 23.48 -54.21
C GLU A 509 10.26 22.14 -54.71
N GLU A 510 8.96 21.96 -54.99
CA GLU A 510 7.68 22.66 -54.74
C GLU A 510 6.54 21.66 -55.13
N GLU A 511 5.30 22.06 -54.87
CA GLU A 511 4.00 21.36 -55.00
C GLU A 511 3.59 20.95 -56.43
N GLU A 512 2.64 20.01 -56.58
CA GLU A 512 1.44 20.23 -57.41
C GLU A 512 0.34 19.15 -57.24
N GLU A 513 -0.89 19.61 -57.43
CA GLU A 513 -2.20 19.02 -57.15
C GLU A 513 -2.73 18.04 -58.21
N GLY A 514 -3.83 17.33 -57.89
CA GLY A 514 -4.65 16.61 -58.86
C GLY A 514 -5.89 15.94 -58.27
N GLU A 515 -6.98 16.69 -58.16
CA GLU A 515 -8.39 16.22 -58.05
C GLU A 515 -8.74 15.31 -59.25
N GLY A 516 -9.66 14.35 -59.29
CA GLY A 516 -10.68 13.82 -58.39
C GLY A 516 -11.54 12.82 -59.22
N GLN A 517 -12.26 11.89 -58.58
CA GLN A 517 -13.51 11.30 -59.07
C GLN A 517 -14.20 10.49 -57.96
N GLU A 518 -15.29 11.06 -57.45
CA GLU A 518 -16.48 10.44 -56.82
C GLU A 518 -17.03 9.29 -57.73
N GLU A 519 -17.79 8.28 -57.31
CA GLU A 519 -18.71 8.03 -56.18
C GLU A 519 -19.13 6.54 -56.29
N GLU A 520 -19.34 5.82 -55.18
CA GLU A 520 -20.58 5.04 -54.91
C GLU A 520 -20.48 4.22 -53.60
N GLU A 521 -21.23 4.72 -52.61
CA GLU A 521 -22.01 4.04 -51.56
C GLU A 521 -21.64 2.62 -51.11
N VAL A 522 -21.44 2.44 -49.79
CA VAL A 522 -22.47 1.85 -48.91
C VAL A 522 -22.32 2.43 -47.49
N GLN A 523 -23.37 3.10 -47.03
CA GLN A 523 -23.62 3.48 -45.65
C GLN A 523 -23.75 2.23 -44.77
N THR A 524 -22.83 1.97 -43.83
CA THR A 524 -23.08 1.37 -42.49
C THR A 524 -21.79 1.33 -41.67
N ALA A 525 -21.44 2.41 -40.96
CA ALA A 525 -20.52 2.37 -39.79
C ALA A 525 -20.40 3.72 -39.04
N GLU A 526 -21.47 4.51 -38.86
CA GLU A 526 -21.43 5.66 -37.95
C GLU A 526 -22.12 5.33 -36.62
N ALA A 527 -21.37 4.65 -35.77
CA ALA A 527 -21.47 4.75 -34.31
C ALA A 527 -20.13 4.29 -33.72
N ALA A 528 -19.05 5.00 -34.04
CA ALA A 528 -17.79 4.86 -33.31
C ALA A 528 -18.03 5.43 -31.90
N SER A 529 -18.28 4.54 -30.93
CA SER A 529 -18.41 4.90 -29.52
C SER A 529 -17.11 5.54 -29.03
N ARG A 530 -17.06 6.87 -28.95
CA ARG A 530 -15.94 7.58 -28.32
C ARG A 530 -16.01 7.37 -26.81
N ALA A 531 -15.24 6.41 -26.30
CA ALA A 531 -15.05 6.22 -24.87
C ALA A 531 -13.94 7.17 -24.37
N SER A 532 -14.16 7.84 -23.24
CA SER A 532 -13.11 8.68 -22.63
C SER A 532 -12.38 7.88 -21.55
N LEU A 533 -11.08 7.63 -21.72
CA LEU A 533 -10.26 6.98 -20.68
C LEU A 533 -9.90 8.01 -19.59
N LEU A 534 -10.40 7.81 -18.37
CA LEU A 534 -10.04 8.61 -17.21
C LEU A 534 -8.94 7.86 -16.43
N LEU A 535 -7.83 8.54 -16.13
CA LEU A 535 -6.75 7.95 -15.34
C LEU A 535 -6.91 8.39 -13.88
N LEU A 536 -7.14 7.44 -12.97
CA LEU A 536 -7.01 7.64 -11.52
C LEU A 536 -5.65 7.10 -11.05
N PHE A 537 -5.17 7.61 -9.93
CA PHE A 537 -3.84 7.28 -9.41
C PHE A 537 -3.99 6.32 -8.23
N GLU A 538 -3.14 5.30 -8.10
CA GLU A 538 -3.05 4.50 -6.89
C GLU A 538 -2.54 5.39 -5.74
N GLY A 539 -3.41 5.61 -4.74
CA GLY A 539 -3.24 6.61 -3.68
C GLY A 539 -4.29 7.72 -3.67
N GLY A 540 -5.12 7.84 -4.72
CA GLY A 540 -6.29 8.72 -4.72
C GLY A 540 -7.58 8.01 -4.28
N GLU A 541 -8.56 8.78 -3.84
CA GLU A 541 -9.88 8.25 -3.48
C GLU A 541 -10.70 7.87 -4.71
N PHE A 542 -11.48 6.78 -4.62
CA PHE A 542 -12.41 6.41 -5.67
C PHE A 542 -13.53 7.46 -5.79
N LEU A 543 -13.67 8.03 -6.99
CA LEU A 543 -14.79 8.90 -7.36
C LEU A 543 -15.49 8.34 -8.60
N TYR A 544 -16.82 8.32 -8.59
CA TYR A 544 -17.59 8.08 -9.80
C TYR A 544 -17.30 9.18 -10.84
N PRO A 545 -16.96 8.83 -12.09
CA PRO A 545 -16.68 9.83 -13.12
C PRO A 545 -17.97 10.54 -13.55
N ALA A 546 -17.99 11.87 -13.52
CA ALA A 546 -19.10 12.64 -14.09
C ALA A 546 -18.90 12.71 -15.61
N VAL A 547 -19.46 11.74 -16.35
CA VAL A 547 -19.22 11.57 -17.80
C VAL A 547 -19.76 12.77 -18.61
N HIS A 548 -21.08 12.89 -18.70
CA HIS A 548 -21.76 14.08 -19.24
C HIS A 548 -23.08 14.29 -18.49
N LEU A 549 -23.67 15.48 -18.64
CA LEU A 549 -24.95 15.79 -18.00
C LEU A 549 -26.04 14.80 -18.46
N GLY A 550 -26.79 14.29 -17.49
CA GLY A 550 -27.89 13.36 -17.75
C GLY A 550 -27.49 11.90 -17.99
N PHE A 551 -26.19 11.58 -18.08
CA PHE A 551 -25.69 10.21 -18.17
C PHE A 551 -26.22 9.37 -17.00
N ARG A 552 -26.69 8.15 -17.28
CA ARG A 552 -27.25 7.22 -16.30
C ARG A 552 -26.39 5.98 -16.22
N ARG A 553 -26.21 5.43 -15.02
CA ARG A 553 -25.57 4.13 -14.80
C ARG A 553 -26.31 3.33 -13.75
N SER A 554 -26.33 2.02 -13.93
CA SER A 554 -26.85 1.07 -12.96
C SER A 554 -25.70 0.51 -12.12
N VAL A 555 -25.80 0.57 -10.80
CA VAL A 555 -24.80 0.04 -9.86
C VAL A 555 -25.40 -1.12 -9.08
N ALA A 556 -24.82 -2.31 -9.28
CA ALA A 556 -25.19 -3.51 -8.53
C ALA A 556 -24.58 -3.46 -7.11
N LEU A 557 -25.39 -3.79 -6.10
CA LEU A 557 -24.98 -3.73 -4.68
C LEU A 557 -24.76 -5.13 -4.07
N GLY A 558 -24.26 -6.08 -4.86
CA GLY A 558 -24.00 -7.46 -4.43
C GLY A 558 -25.20 -8.42 -4.61
N LEU A 559 -24.99 -9.71 -4.30
CA LEU A 559 -25.94 -10.80 -4.56
C LEU A 559 -27.29 -10.55 -3.85
N GLY A 560 -28.35 -10.33 -4.63
CA GLY A 560 -29.73 -10.20 -4.16
C GLY A 560 -30.21 -8.78 -3.85
N ALA A 561 -29.35 -7.76 -3.94
CA ALA A 561 -29.74 -6.36 -3.74
C ALA A 561 -30.24 -5.72 -5.05
N GLN A 562 -31.27 -4.86 -4.95
CA GLN A 562 -31.75 -4.09 -6.10
C GLN A 562 -30.66 -3.13 -6.59
N ALA A 563 -30.42 -3.09 -7.90
CA ALA A 563 -29.49 -2.15 -8.50
C ALA A 563 -29.97 -0.70 -8.31
N VAL A 564 -29.02 0.21 -8.16
CA VAL A 564 -29.26 1.64 -7.94
C VAL A 564 -28.89 2.42 -9.18
N GLU A 565 -29.74 3.34 -9.63
CA GLU A 565 -29.46 4.20 -10.78
C GLU A 565 -28.80 5.50 -10.31
N LEU A 566 -27.61 5.82 -10.83
CA LEU A 566 -26.98 7.13 -10.68
C LEU A 566 -27.15 7.92 -11.97
N ARG A 567 -27.55 9.19 -11.86
CA ARG A 567 -27.62 10.12 -12.98
C ARG A 567 -26.79 11.37 -12.72
N THR A 568 -25.90 11.72 -13.65
CA THR A 568 -25.03 12.90 -13.55
C THR A 568 -25.84 14.19 -13.64
N LEU A 569 -25.75 15.04 -12.62
CA LEU A 569 -26.40 16.36 -12.56
C LEU A 569 -25.42 17.52 -12.72
N SER A 570 -24.16 17.32 -12.35
CA SER A 570 -23.10 18.30 -12.52
C SER A 570 -21.74 17.63 -12.68
N LEU A 571 -20.88 18.27 -13.47
CA LEU A 571 -19.47 17.93 -13.63
C LEU A 571 -18.58 18.69 -12.63
N ARG A 572 -19.05 19.86 -12.16
CA ARG A 572 -18.36 20.72 -11.19
C ARG A 572 -19.36 21.42 -10.26
N PRO A 573 -19.39 21.13 -8.95
CA PRO A 573 -18.79 19.94 -8.35
C PRO A 573 -19.40 18.68 -8.98
N VAL A 574 -18.78 17.51 -8.78
CA VAL A 574 -19.38 16.25 -9.23
C VAL A 574 -20.62 15.96 -8.38
N VAL A 575 -21.80 15.92 -9.03
CA VAL A 575 -23.10 15.67 -8.37
C VAL A 575 -23.89 14.62 -9.15
N PHE A 576 -24.42 13.64 -8.42
CA PHE A 576 -25.30 12.59 -8.93
C PHE A 576 -26.65 12.63 -8.21
N SER A 577 -27.75 12.40 -8.94
CA SER A 577 -28.97 11.87 -8.32
C SER A 577 -28.90 10.37 -8.26
N VAL A 578 -29.38 9.80 -7.18
CA VAL A 578 -29.40 8.36 -6.92
C VAL A 578 -30.86 7.90 -6.76
N GLU A 579 -31.28 6.87 -7.48
CA GLU A 579 -32.62 6.28 -7.41
C GLU A 579 -32.55 4.80 -7.02
N GLY A 580 -33.46 4.36 -6.16
CA GLY A 580 -33.53 2.95 -5.72
C GLY A 580 -32.70 2.61 -4.48
N PHE A 581 -32.03 3.58 -3.84
CA PHE A 581 -31.15 3.31 -2.69
C PHE A 581 -31.84 2.73 -1.45
N ALA A 582 -33.03 3.23 -1.10
CA ALA A 582 -33.79 2.75 0.06
C ALA A 582 -35.27 2.63 -0.28
N ASP A 583 -35.91 1.53 0.11
CA ASP A 583 -37.27 1.20 -0.28
C ASP A 583 -38.35 1.91 0.56
N GLY A 584 -39.63 1.66 0.25
CA GLY A 584 -40.75 2.25 0.97
C GLY A 584 -40.86 1.87 2.45
N SER A 585 -40.51 0.63 2.79
CA SER A 585 -40.57 0.08 4.14
C SER A 585 -39.42 0.60 5.00
N GLU A 586 -38.20 0.58 4.48
CA GLU A 586 -36.98 1.06 5.13
C GLU A 586 -37.09 2.53 5.50
N ARG A 587 -37.54 3.38 4.54
CA ARG A 587 -37.73 4.82 4.80
C ARG A 587 -38.74 5.10 5.90
N ARG A 588 -39.82 4.33 5.99
CA ARG A 588 -40.82 4.47 7.06
C ARG A 588 -40.26 4.03 8.40
N ALA A 589 -39.50 2.94 8.43
CA ALA A 589 -38.86 2.43 9.63
C ALA A 589 -37.79 3.40 10.17
N LEU A 590 -36.90 3.92 9.32
CA LEU A 590 -35.92 4.95 9.68
C LEU A 590 -36.60 6.20 10.28
N LYS A 591 -37.67 6.68 9.63
CA LYS A 591 -38.45 7.82 10.15
C LYS A 591 -39.08 7.52 11.52
N LYS A 592 -39.57 6.29 11.74
CA LYS A 592 -40.15 5.87 13.02
C LYS A 592 -39.09 5.80 14.11
N LEU A 593 -37.91 5.26 13.80
CA LEU A 593 -36.76 5.15 14.70
C LEU A 593 -36.21 6.53 15.10
N ALA A 594 -36.12 7.46 14.15
CA ALA A 594 -35.63 8.81 14.42
C ALA A 594 -36.56 9.67 15.27
N LYS A 595 -37.88 9.49 15.13
CA LYS A 595 -38.89 10.38 15.72
C LYS A 595 -38.75 10.63 17.24
N PRO A 596 -38.52 9.62 18.10
CA PRO A 596 -38.30 9.85 19.53
C PRO A 596 -36.94 10.48 19.87
N LEU A 597 -35.96 10.42 18.95
CA LEU A 597 -34.59 10.88 19.17
C LEU A 597 -34.35 12.32 18.67
N LEU A 598 -35.29 12.88 17.89
CA LEU A 598 -35.15 14.21 17.30
C LEU A 598 -34.99 15.30 18.36
N LYS A 599 -33.88 16.02 18.28
CA LYS A 599 -33.61 17.26 19.02
C LYS A 599 -33.44 18.41 18.02
N LYS A 600 -33.47 19.66 18.50
CA LYS A 600 -33.20 20.83 17.65
C LYS A 600 -31.74 20.72 17.15
N SER A 601 -31.51 20.91 15.86
CA SER A 601 -30.17 20.74 15.27
C SER A 601 -29.20 21.80 15.80
N GLU A 602 -28.06 21.38 16.31
CA GLU A 602 -26.96 22.28 16.70
C GLU A 602 -26.08 22.63 15.49
N VAL A 603 -25.44 23.81 15.55
CA VAL A 603 -24.43 24.26 14.59
C VAL A 603 -23.10 24.25 15.33
N ARG A 604 -22.13 23.43 14.90
CA ARG A 604 -20.78 23.43 15.49
C ARG A 604 -20.06 24.73 15.10
N GLN A 605 -19.37 25.34 16.07
CA GLN A 605 -18.74 26.66 15.97
C GLN A 605 -17.56 26.67 14.97
N PHE A 606 -17.43 27.78 14.22
CA PHE A 606 -16.22 28.15 13.49
C PHE A 606 -15.54 29.30 14.23
N ASP A 607 -14.22 29.45 14.09
CA ASP A 607 -13.41 30.46 14.80
C ASP A 607 -13.86 31.93 14.57
N ASN A 608 -14.71 32.17 13.55
CA ASN A 608 -15.25 33.47 13.17
C ASN A 608 -16.80 33.51 13.04
N HIS A 609 -17.54 32.59 13.67
CA HIS A 609 -19.01 32.68 13.76
C HIS A 609 -19.46 33.35 15.08
N PRO A 610 -20.56 34.13 15.08
CA PRO A 610 -21.06 34.74 16.31
C PRO A 610 -21.53 33.67 17.32
N ALA A 611 -21.49 34.04 18.61
CA ALA A 611 -21.67 33.16 19.75
C ALA A 611 -22.97 32.33 19.74
N ASP A 612 -22.95 31.22 20.50
CA ASP A 612 -23.98 30.20 20.66
C ASP A 612 -25.42 30.61 20.30
N GLY A 613 -26.03 29.80 19.42
CA GLY A 613 -27.47 29.83 19.21
C GLY A 613 -27.95 30.78 18.12
N ASP A 614 -27.14 31.12 17.10
CA ASP A 614 -27.67 31.76 15.90
C ASP A 614 -28.54 30.78 15.09
N GLN A 615 -29.84 30.83 15.37
CA GLN A 615 -30.88 29.99 14.79
C GLN A 615 -31.16 30.29 13.32
N SER A 616 -30.50 31.30 12.73
CA SER A 616 -30.67 31.68 11.32
C SER A 616 -29.90 30.77 10.35
N PHE A 617 -28.83 30.10 10.82
CA PHE A 617 -27.95 29.29 9.96
C PHE A 617 -28.52 27.89 9.66
N ARG A 618 -29.09 27.23 10.68
CA ARG A 618 -29.76 25.92 10.55
C ARG A 618 -30.95 25.87 11.50
N SER A 619 -32.14 25.66 10.96
CA SER A 619 -33.39 25.68 11.74
C SER A 619 -34.09 24.32 11.87
N SER A 620 -33.43 23.23 11.49
CA SER A 620 -34.00 21.87 11.49
C SER A 620 -34.00 21.17 12.85
N TRP A 621 -34.59 19.97 12.86
CA TRP A 621 -34.43 18.99 13.93
C TRP A 621 -33.63 17.79 13.41
N SER A 622 -32.72 17.24 14.21
CA SER A 622 -31.88 16.11 13.82
C SER A 622 -31.75 15.04 14.92
N ALA A 623 -31.39 13.82 14.51
CA ALA A 623 -31.05 12.70 15.37
C ALA A 623 -30.00 11.83 14.67
N PHE A 624 -28.94 11.47 15.39
CA PHE A 624 -28.08 10.34 14.98
C PHE A 624 -28.76 9.05 15.42
N LEU A 625 -28.79 8.05 14.54
CA LEU A 625 -29.38 6.74 14.83
C LEU A 625 -28.31 5.77 15.36
N PRO A 626 -28.68 4.82 16.24
CA PRO A 626 -27.74 3.81 16.77
C PRO A 626 -27.13 2.97 15.65
N ALA A 627 -25.81 2.79 15.66
CA ALA A 627 -25.09 2.04 14.63
C ALA A 627 -25.32 0.52 14.75
N GLU A 628 -25.87 0.06 15.87
CA GLU A 628 -26.14 -1.34 16.19
C GLU A 628 -27.50 -1.79 15.64
N ASP A 629 -28.40 -0.83 15.34
CA ASP A 629 -29.72 -1.14 14.80
C ASP A 629 -29.58 -1.86 13.44
N PRO A 630 -30.20 -3.05 13.25
CA PRO A 630 -30.03 -3.83 12.03
C PRO A 630 -30.38 -3.09 10.75
N LEU A 631 -31.38 -2.20 10.78
CA LEU A 631 -31.75 -1.39 9.62
C LEU A 631 -30.71 -0.30 9.35
N VAL A 632 -30.15 0.30 10.40
CA VAL A 632 -29.07 1.30 10.25
C VAL A 632 -27.82 0.63 9.66
N ARG A 633 -27.41 -0.53 10.20
CA ARG A 633 -26.29 -1.32 9.65
C ARG A 633 -26.50 -1.67 8.18
N LEU A 634 -27.71 -2.11 7.81
CA LEU A 634 -28.05 -2.44 6.43
C LEU A 634 -27.88 -1.22 5.50
N ILE A 635 -28.39 -0.06 5.88
CA ILE A 635 -28.30 1.17 5.09
C ILE A 635 -26.85 1.67 4.99
N MET A 636 -26.11 1.59 6.09
CA MET A 636 -24.69 1.96 6.15
C MET A 636 -23.85 1.05 5.27
N ASN A 637 -23.98 -0.28 5.37
CA ASN A 637 -23.29 -1.22 4.49
C ASN A 637 -23.64 -0.99 3.01
N ARG A 638 -24.91 -0.71 2.72
CA ARG A 638 -25.36 -0.38 1.35
C ARG A 638 -24.70 0.89 0.82
N SER A 639 -24.54 1.92 1.65
CA SER A 639 -23.85 3.16 1.25
C SER A 639 -22.37 2.93 0.96
N GLN A 640 -21.70 2.06 1.74
CA GLN A 640 -20.30 1.69 1.51
C GLN A 640 -20.13 0.94 0.19
N LEU A 641 -21.04 0.01 -0.13
CA LEU A 641 -21.03 -0.71 -1.41
C LEU A 641 -21.30 0.19 -2.62
N LEU A 642 -22.20 1.17 -2.45
CA LEU A 642 -22.50 2.18 -3.46
C LEU A 642 -21.32 3.12 -3.67
N THR A 643 -20.76 3.68 -2.60
CA THR A 643 -19.69 4.69 -2.69
C THR A 643 -18.30 4.11 -2.91
N LYS A 644 -18.14 2.79 -2.72
CA LYS A 644 -16.84 2.09 -2.67
C LYS A 644 -15.93 2.57 -1.52
N VAL A 645 -16.50 3.20 -0.51
CA VAL A 645 -15.79 3.69 0.68
C VAL A 645 -16.13 2.81 1.88
N ALA A 646 -15.35 1.75 2.09
CA ALA A 646 -15.57 0.81 3.20
C ALA A 646 -14.91 1.28 4.51
N GLY A 647 -15.60 1.07 5.64
CA GLY A 647 -15.08 1.29 7.00
C GLY A 647 -14.82 2.75 7.38
N ARG A 648 -15.28 3.72 6.59
CA ARG A 648 -14.94 5.16 6.72
C ARG A 648 -16.19 6.06 6.72
N VAL A 649 -17.34 5.54 7.14
CA VAL A 649 -18.63 6.24 7.06
C VAL A 649 -19.15 6.61 8.45
N GLU A 650 -19.60 7.85 8.64
CA GLU A 650 -20.15 8.34 9.91
C GLU A 650 -21.55 7.81 10.21
N ASN A 651 -21.92 7.80 11.49
CA ASN A 651 -23.25 7.42 11.96
C ASN A 651 -24.38 8.14 11.20
N LEU A 652 -25.41 7.38 10.85
CA LEU A 652 -26.54 7.85 10.05
C LEU A 652 -27.30 8.97 10.77
N GLN A 653 -27.34 10.15 10.17
CA GLN A 653 -28.08 11.29 10.71
C GLN A 653 -29.42 11.45 10.00
N VAL A 654 -30.53 11.53 10.73
CA VAL A 654 -31.86 11.88 10.20
C VAL A 654 -32.21 13.32 10.57
N MET A 655 -32.79 14.05 9.62
CA MET A 655 -33.20 15.44 9.76
C MET A 655 -34.67 15.66 9.36
N ARG A 656 -35.31 16.64 10.01
CA ARG A 656 -36.66 17.10 9.75
C ARG A 656 -36.70 18.63 9.59
N TYR A 657 -37.31 19.09 8.51
CA TYR A 657 -37.57 20.49 8.22
C TYR A 657 -39.09 20.74 8.10
N ARG A 658 -39.57 21.77 8.79
CA ARG A 658 -40.94 22.32 8.75
C ARG A 658 -41.03 23.54 7.83
N PRO A 659 -42.23 24.02 7.47
CA PRO A 659 -42.38 25.23 6.67
C PRO A 659 -41.62 26.41 7.27
N GLY A 660 -40.91 27.15 6.43
CA GLY A 660 -40.04 28.26 6.81
C GLY A 660 -38.61 27.85 7.20
N GLN A 661 -38.32 26.56 7.44
CA GLN A 661 -36.99 26.10 7.84
C GLN A 661 -36.08 25.83 6.63
N GLN A 662 -34.79 26.05 6.84
CA GLN A 662 -33.73 25.93 5.84
C GLN A 662 -32.37 25.63 6.49
N TYR A 663 -31.35 25.37 5.66
CA TYR A 663 -29.95 25.46 6.07
C TYR A 663 -29.16 26.30 5.05
N GLN A 664 -28.34 27.22 5.55
CA GLN A 664 -27.54 28.11 4.71
C GLN A 664 -26.42 27.36 3.98
N ALA A 665 -25.87 28.01 2.95
CA ALA A 665 -24.82 27.48 2.12
C ALA A 665 -23.53 27.18 2.93
N HIS A 666 -23.05 25.94 2.89
CA HIS A 666 -21.88 25.49 3.65
C HIS A 666 -21.09 24.40 2.91
N TRP A 667 -19.92 24.06 3.45
CA TRP A 667 -19.14 22.89 3.05
C TRP A 667 -19.27 21.81 4.12
N ASP A 668 -19.27 20.56 3.68
CA ASP A 668 -19.24 19.42 4.60
C ASP A 668 -17.81 19.04 5.00
N PHE A 669 -16.79 19.42 4.21
CA PHE A 669 -15.39 19.28 4.57
C PHE A 669 -14.96 20.36 5.59
N PHE A 670 -13.87 20.08 6.30
CA PHE A 670 -13.24 20.97 7.25
C PHE A 670 -12.02 21.64 6.60
N ASP A 671 -12.08 22.94 6.35
CA ASP A 671 -10.93 23.69 5.82
C ASP A 671 -10.06 24.15 7.01
N PRO A 672 -8.81 23.64 7.17
CA PRO A 672 -7.95 23.93 8.32
C PRO A 672 -7.75 25.42 8.57
N GLU A 673 -7.85 26.25 7.54
CA GLU A 673 -7.73 27.70 7.66
C GLU A 673 -8.78 28.34 8.58
N TYR A 674 -9.93 27.69 8.78
CA TYR A 674 -11.03 28.18 9.61
C TYR A 674 -11.08 27.58 11.03
N PHE A 675 -10.17 26.66 11.35
CA PHE A 675 -10.13 25.93 12.64
C PHE A 675 -8.80 26.12 13.38
N LYS A 676 -8.04 27.17 13.06
CA LYS A 676 -6.71 27.46 13.65
C LYS A 676 -6.73 27.57 15.19
N LYS A 677 -7.87 27.86 15.81
CA LYS A 677 -8.04 27.99 17.27
C LYS A 677 -8.68 26.77 17.93
N GLN A 678 -8.98 25.71 17.17
CA GLN A 678 -9.60 24.48 17.65
C GLN A 678 -8.66 23.29 17.42
N PRO A 679 -7.63 23.11 18.29
CA PRO A 679 -6.64 22.05 18.14
C PRO A 679 -7.25 20.65 18.11
N GLU A 680 -8.37 20.42 18.81
CA GLU A 680 -9.14 19.17 18.75
C GLU A 680 -9.76 18.88 17.38
N VAL A 681 -10.13 19.90 16.60
CA VAL A 681 -10.63 19.72 15.23
C VAL A 681 -9.47 19.50 14.28
N LEU A 682 -8.38 20.27 14.42
CA LEU A 682 -7.18 20.11 13.60
C LEU A 682 -6.53 18.73 13.78
N GLY A 683 -6.53 18.20 15.01
CA GLY A 683 -6.06 16.84 15.30
C GLY A 683 -6.87 15.74 14.59
N ARG A 684 -8.13 16.01 14.19
CA ARG A 684 -8.94 15.07 13.40
C ARG A 684 -8.70 15.15 11.90
N LEU A 685 -7.95 16.16 11.44
CA LEU A 685 -7.64 16.45 10.02
C LEU A 685 -6.21 16.04 9.63
N THR A 686 -5.55 15.23 10.44
CA THR A 686 -4.27 14.55 10.15
C THR A 686 -4.27 13.94 8.73
N HIS A 687 -3.19 14.03 7.94
CA HIS A 687 -3.08 13.37 6.60
C HIS A 687 -4.02 13.88 5.52
N ARG A 688 -4.40 15.15 5.57
CA ARG A 688 -5.46 15.67 4.68
C ARG A 688 -6.77 14.90 4.89
N ARG A 689 -6.96 14.28 6.06
CA ARG A 689 -8.19 13.59 6.42
C ARG A 689 -9.33 14.58 6.39
N ASN A 690 -10.35 14.21 5.64
CA ASN A 690 -11.54 15.01 5.52
C ASN A 690 -12.72 14.17 5.02
N ARG A 691 -13.92 14.76 5.07
CA ARG A 691 -15.09 14.16 4.45
C ARG A 691 -14.91 14.19 2.94
N LEU A 692 -14.69 13.03 2.33
CA LEU A 692 -14.54 12.82 0.90
C LEU A 692 -15.85 13.12 0.16
N LEU A 693 -16.97 12.64 0.69
CA LEU A 693 -18.27 12.71 0.02
C LEU A 693 -19.42 12.85 1.00
N THR A 694 -20.53 13.34 0.45
CA THR A 694 -21.82 13.44 1.15
C THR A 694 -22.90 12.78 0.31
N MET A 695 -23.70 11.94 0.97
CA MET A 695 -24.92 11.38 0.41
C MET A 695 -26.12 11.77 1.27
N LEU A 696 -27.03 12.54 0.67
CA LEU A 696 -28.28 12.96 1.32
C LEU A 696 -29.45 12.28 0.62
N PHE A 697 -30.25 11.49 1.34
CA PHE A 697 -31.41 10.80 0.78
C PHE A 697 -32.72 11.16 1.49
N TYR A 698 -33.79 11.24 0.70
CA TYR A 698 -35.09 11.73 1.16
C TYR A 698 -35.99 10.57 1.65
N LEU A 699 -36.24 10.51 2.96
CA LEU A 699 -37.07 9.47 3.60
C LEU A 699 -38.56 9.65 3.26
N ALA A 700 -39.04 10.88 3.38
CA ALA A 700 -40.39 11.27 3.06
C ALA A 700 -40.41 12.76 2.76
N SER A 701 -41.10 13.14 1.69
CA SER A 701 -41.33 14.54 1.38
C SER A 701 -42.76 14.71 0.90
N SER A 702 -43.52 15.52 1.63
CA SER A 702 -44.70 16.21 1.12
C SER A 702 -44.38 17.70 0.91
N ALA A 703 -43.09 18.03 0.83
CA ALA A 703 -42.62 19.40 0.89
C ALA A 703 -42.67 20.06 -0.48
N GLU A 704 -43.26 21.25 -0.54
CA GLU A 704 -42.99 22.22 -1.60
C GLU A 704 -41.76 23.04 -1.17
N GLY A 705 -40.80 23.22 -2.06
CA GLY A 705 -39.46 23.72 -1.70
C GLY A 705 -38.57 22.65 -1.05
N GLY A 706 -37.57 23.07 -0.27
CA GLY A 706 -36.69 22.12 0.44
C GLY A 706 -35.61 21.45 -0.42
N GLN A 707 -35.34 21.93 -1.63
CA GLN A 707 -34.31 21.38 -2.52
C GLN A 707 -32.92 21.43 -1.87
N THR A 708 -32.05 20.48 -2.23
CA THR A 708 -30.61 20.65 -2.02
C THR A 708 -30.06 21.44 -3.20
N ALA A 709 -29.39 22.55 -2.97
CA ALA A 709 -28.92 23.44 -4.01
C ALA A 709 -27.42 23.68 -3.94
N PHE A 710 -26.78 23.87 -5.09
CA PHE A 710 -25.33 24.07 -5.23
C PHE A 710 -25.05 25.45 -5.84
N PRO A 711 -24.82 26.49 -5.02
CA PRO A 711 -24.62 27.86 -5.49
C PRO A 711 -23.41 28.06 -6.40
N MET A 712 -22.37 27.24 -6.24
CA MET A 712 -21.10 27.38 -6.98
C MET A 712 -20.96 26.35 -8.10
N ALA A 713 -22.05 25.66 -8.47
CA ALA A 713 -22.04 24.73 -9.59
C ALA A 713 -21.67 25.43 -10.91
N TYR A 714 -21.06 24.67 -11.83
CA TYR A 714 -20.60 25.14 -13.13
C TYR A 714 -19.54 26.25 -13.06
N GLY A 715 -18.84 26.37 -11.93
CA GLY A 715 -17.82 27.40 -11.73
C GLY A 715 -18.39 28.79 -11.39
N ALA A 716 -19.67 28.87 -10.99
CA ALA A 716 -20.27 30.11 -10.57
C ALA A 716 -19.54 30.72 -9.34
N PRO A 717 -19.41 32.05 -9.26
CA PRO A 717 -18.85 32.72 -8.09
C PRO A 717 -19.75 32.55 -6.87
N ARG A 718 -19.20 32.81 -5.67
CA ARG A 718 -19.98 32.78 -4.43
C ARG A 718 -21.15 33.78 -4.53
N PRO A 719 -22.40 33.36 -4.24
CA PRO A 719 -23.57 34.23 -4.40
C PRO A 719 -23.54 35.38 -3.39
N ALA A 720 -24.04 36.55 -3.84
CA ALA A 720 -24.16 37.75 -3.00
C ALA A 720 -25.26 37.62 -1.94
N ASP A 721 -26.34 36.90 -2.25
CA ASP A 721 -27.42 36.55 -1.33
C ASP A 721 -27.38 35.03 -1.04
N PRO A 722 -27.05 34.60 0.19
CA PRO A 722 -26.99 33.19 0.56
C PRO A 722 -28.38 32.53 0.75
N GLU A 723 -29.47 33.27 0.57
CA GLU A 723 -30.84 32.76 0.68
C GLU A 723 -31.55 32.55 -0.67
N ASP A 724 -31.03 33.11 -1.77
CA ASP A 724 -31.66 32.96 -3.10
C ASP A 724 -31.30 31.63 -3.79
N CYS A 725 -32.04 30.60 -3.40
CA CYS A 725 -31.95 29.28 -4.02
C CYS A 725 -32.34 29.21 -5.50
N SER A 726 -33.09 30.19 -6.03
CA SER A 726 -33.81 30.06 -7.31
C SER A 726 -32.89 30.00 -8.54
N SER A 727 -31.70 30.57 -8.43
CA SER A 727 -30.70 30.69 -9.50
C SER A 727 -29.66 29.56 -9.52
N TRP A 728 -29.71 28.63 -8.55
CA TRP A 728 -28.68 27.60 -8.36
C TRP A 728 -29.07 26.26 -8.98
N LEU A 729 -28.10 25.36 -9.14
CA LEU A 729 -28.39 23.96 -9.44
C LEU A 729 -29.20 23.35 -8.29
N GLN A 730 -30.43 22.92 -8.55
CA GLN A 730 -31.34 22.37 -7.55
C GLN A 730 -31.59 20.88 -7.76
N VAL A 731 -31.47 20.11 -6.67
CA VAL A 731 -31.90 18.71 -6.60
C VAL A 731 -33.21 18.63 -5.82
N PRO A 732 -34.33 18.28 -6.48
CA PRO A 732 -35.65 18.25 -5.83
C PRO A 732 -35.71 17.27 -4.66
N ALA A 733 -36.38 17.69 -3.57
CA ALA A 733 -36.67 16.85 -2.42
C ALA A 733 -37.77 15.82 -2.69
N LYS A 734 -37.49 14.87 -3.59
CA LYS A 734 -38.41 13.80 -3.98
C LYS A 734 -38.18 12.55 -3.15
N ARG A 735 -39.27 11.98 -2.62
CA ARG A 735 -39.25 10.74 -1.84
C ARG A 735 -38.50 9.64 -2.59
N GLY A 736 -37.54 9.01 -1.93
CA GLY A 736 -36.79 7.89 -2.49
C GLY A 736 -35.65 8.24 -3.44
N LYS A 737 -35.42 9.53 -3.69
CA LYS A 737 -34.20 10.00 -4.35
C LYS A 737 -33.12 10.28 -3.30
N ALA A 738 -31.87 10.17 -3.70
CA ALA A 738 -30.74 10.75 -3.00
C ALA A 738 -29.96 11.69 -3.92
N VAL A 739 -29.14 12.54 -3.32
CA VAL A 739 -28.07 13.27 -3.95
C VAL A 739 -26.75 12.76 -3.38
N LEU A 740 -25.81 12.42 -4.26
CA LEU A 740 -24.45 12.04 -3.92
C LEU A 740 -23.52 13.07 -4.56
N PHE A 741 -22.62 13.65 -3.79
CA PHE A 741 -21.64 14.60 -4.29
C PHE A 741 -20.32 14.46 -3.54
N TYR A 742 -19.23 14.85 -4.21
CA TYR A 742 -17.89 14.80 -3.63
C TYR A 742 -17.49 16.17 -3.10
N ASN A 743 -16.94 16.15 -1.89
CA ASN A 743 -16.42 17.30 -1.17
C ASN A 743 -14.92 17.52 -1.46
N LEU A 744 -14.22 16.44 -1.83
CA LEU A 744 -12.82 16.45 -2.21
C LEU A 744 -12.64 16.01 -3.66
N HIS A 745 -11.56 16.45 -4.27
CA HIS A 745 -11.01 15.86 -5.47
C HIS A 745 -10.37 14.49 -5.14
N ALA A 746 -10.13 13.66 -6.17
CA ALA A 746 -9.52 12.34 -5.99
C ALA A 746 -8.12 12.40 -5.34
N ASP A 747 -7.41 13.53 -5.44
CA ASP A 747 -6.11 13.80 -4.81
C ASP A 747 -6.21 14.32 -3.36
N GLY A 748 -7.42 14.33 -2.79
CA GLY A 748 -7.68 14.79 -1.42
C GLY A 748 -7.80 16.31 -1.27
N ARG A 749 -7.61 17.12 -2.32
CA ARG A 749 -7.80 18.58 -2.23
C ARG A 749 -9.28 18.94 -2.08
N LEU A 750 -9.55 20.00 -1.33
CA LEU A 750 -10.90 20.51 -1.07
C LEU A 750 -11.56 21.02 -2.37
N ASP A 751 -12.74 20.51 -2.73
CA ASP A 751 -13.53 21.04 -3.85
C ASP A 751 -14.46 22.16 -3.36
N ARG A 752 -14.02 23.42 -3.47
CA ARG A 752 -14.82 24.57 -3.03
C ARG A 752 -16.16 24.69 -3.77
N ALA A 753 -16.31 24.11 -4.97
CA ALA A 753 -17.56 24.15 -5.71
C ALA A 753 -18.65 23.26 -5.06
N SER A 754 -18.28 22.32 -4.17
CA SER A 754 -19.19 21.48 -3.38
C SER A 754 -20.03 22.24 -2.34
N ASN A 755 -19.86 23.57 -2.25
CA ASN A 755 -20.69 24.41 -1.41
C ASN A 755 -22.18 24.16 -1.72
N HIS A 756 -22.97 23.89 -0.69
CA HIS A 756 -24.36 23.48 -0.87
C HIS A 756 -25.26 24.01 0.25
N ALA A 757 -26.54 24.19 -0.10
CA ALA A 757 -27.57 24.78 0.74
C ALA A 757 -28.86 23.96 0.70
N GLY A 758 -29.73 24.17 1.67
CA GLY A 758 -31.05 23.57 1.74
C GLY A 758 -32.09 24.64 1.66
N CYS A 759 -32.76 24.71 0.52
CA CYS A 759 -33.75 25.73 0.26
C CYS A 759 -34.89 25.69 1.26
N LYS A 760 -35.51 26.84 1.48
CA LYS A 760 -36.65 26.99 2.39
C LYS A 760 -37.77 26.03 2.04
N VAL A 761 -38.29 25.34 3.05
CA VAL A 761 -39.54 24.56 2.89
C VAL A 761 -40.70 25.54 2.85
N GLN A 762 -41.45 25.55 1.76
CA GLN A 762 -42.59 26.46 1.56
C GLN A 762 -43.86 25.89 2.21
N ALA A 763 -44.14 24.61 1.98
CA ALA A 763 -45.27 23.88 2.56
C ALA A 763 -44.88 22.43 2.87
N GLY A 764 -45.62 21.75 3.76
CA GLY A 764 -45.37 20.35 4.12
C GLY A 764 -44.14 20.11 5.01
N GLU A 765 -43.64 18.88 5.05
CA GLU A 765 -42.42 18.53 5.80
C GLU A 765 -41.41 17.78 4.93
N LYS A 766 -40.14 18.16 5.05
CA LYS A 766 -39.00 17.45 4.45
C LYS A 766 -38.32 16.58 5.52
N TRP A 767 -38.23 15.29 5.25
CA TRP A 767 -37.45 14.33 6.01
C TRP A 767 -36.32 13.78 5.15
N SER A 768 -35.08 13.94 5.61
CA SER A 768 -33.88 13.49 4.92
C SER A 768 -32.94 12.77 5.89
N ALA A 769 -32.04 11.96 5.35
CA ALA A 769 -30.95 11.38 6.08
C ALA A 769 -29.62 11.69 5.39
N ASN A 770 -28.57 11.93 6.17
CA ASN A 770 -27.23 12.23 5.68
C ASN A 770 -26.27 11.11 6.02
N ILE A 771 -25.37 10.86 5.08
CA ILE A 771 -24.26 9.94 5.20
C ILE A 771 -23.01 10.71 4.75
N TRP A 772 -22.02 10.78 5.63
CA TRP A 772 -20.70 11.34 5.32
C TRP A 772 -19.68 10.21 5.30
N ALA A 773 -18.80 10.21 4.30
CA ALA A 773 -17.68 9.29 4.25
C ALA A 773 -16.35 10.04 4.16
N TRP A 774 -15.34 9.51 4.85
CA TRP A 774 -14.00 10.08 4.95
C TRP A 774 -13.04 9.44 3.94
N ASN A 775 -12.01 10.19 3.53
CA ASN A 775 -10.91 9.66 2.73
C ASN A 775 -9.98 8.75 3.55
N SER A 776 -9.79 8.96 4.85
CA SER A 776 -9.02 8.03 5.70
C SER A 776 -9.84 7.52 6.89
N LYS A 777 -9.41 6.38 7.45
CA LYS A 777 -10.02 5.81 8.66
C LYS A 777 -9.80 6.76 9.84
N ASN A 778 -10.75 6.80 10.76
CA ASN A 778 -10.51 7.39 12.08
C ASN A 778 -9.70 6.36 12.87
N GLN A 779 -8.51 6.71 13.38
CA GLN A 779 -7.83 5.83 14.32
C GLN A 779 -8.62 5.68 15.64
N GLU A 780 -9.56 6.59 15.94
CA GLU A 780 -10.44 6.55 17.13
C GLU A 780 -11.81 5.88 16.89
N ILE A 781 -11.88 4.60 16.53
CA ILE A 781 -13.09 3.80 16.82
C ILE A 781 -12.66 2.49 17.50
N MET A 782 -12.30 2.61 18.78
CA MET A 782 -12.96 1.78 19.79
C MET A 782 -13.87 2.72 20.56
N ASP A 783 -15.16 2.53 20.41
CA ASP A 783 -16.15 3.11 21.31
C ASP A 783 -15.88 2.52 22.71
N PRO A 784 -15.52 3.32 23.72
CA PRO A 784 -15.27 2.81 25.07
C PRO A 784 -16.52 2.23 25.76
N ASP A 785 -17.71 2.33 25.15
CA ASP A 785 -18.96 1.78 25.69
C ASP A 785 -19.36 0.40 25.08
N LEU A 786 -18.47 -0.28 24.34
CA LEU A 786 -18.75 -1.64 23.80
C LEU A 786 -18.17 -2.81 24.62
N ASP A 787 -17.53 -2.56 25.78
CA ASP A 787 -16.99 -3.61 26.67
C ASP A 787 -18.01 -4.17 27.69
N GLU A 788 -19.28 -3.75 27.65
CA GLU A 788 -20.36 -4.42 28.39
C GLU A 788 -21.57 -4.74 27.48
N LEU A 789 -21.44 -5.76 26.62
CA LEU A 789 -22.56 -6.61 26.17
C LEU A 789 -22.14 -7.98 25.64
#